data_AF-C5J742-F1
#
_entry.id   AF-C5J742-F1
#
_cell.length_a   1.000
_cell.length_b   1.000
_cell.length_c   1.000
_cell.angle_alpha   90.00
_cell.angle_beta   90.00
_cell.angle_gamma   90.00
#
_symmetry.space_group_name_H-M   'P 1'
#
loop_
_entity.id
_entity.type
_entity.pdbx_description
1 polymer ?
#
loop_
_entity_poly.entity_id
_entity_poly.type
_entity_poly.pdbx_seq_one_letter_code
_entity_poly.pdbx_strand_id
1 'polypeptide(L)'
;MFWKKYNKLFLGILTPALTISTVVSCGINTTNNTNLFTNSTNLELNKKHPYYSIYEPQFNIDLFKTNNLEQFITAEFAKVPYQVQNSNSKLININQDFQISHISQLQQINSNNEIVKPTAENNTLTLDQAKVEIKNFKQNKLANRFIKLNLDLQNLQSKAKQINIDLNNFYYEINYNQIQENNDDTRILDIPITIRYYNADDKQNPYKRENFITIYKQISGFAPNKPKQENINKTKMISEIDYKNKANVSIYRALESLNSKEEIKGETDTLIKTKYLDKQLKDIDLFTVETPQDSKSQYYLKDLTLGDDLRSILVTIVTTTGNGTNAYSTEKVYKIEGFKQLDQQEVKQLFKKYLQVQLKGGISFLNYDFAHVNKNDFVTNFDQNNFFDIKINILEKSSDTSLVARTTKANISFKSKNSIFQDFDIEDFDIGVPKFVSLFDSSTPLLNKNQIFSPYNASVYIPELERRNIGEIRNSINEESKSFLTSGGYKEFRTFYTNDKLTQAVHYGEDVLVPTDLPLKTFAKSKLLGAYYLPNQGPAEGIGTTVALQVDVKDLEISQETKDKYLRNVDAVVFFFIHLDNNKLALLGQTAQVEQGDKNNSRIATYVKDVSPTNPKELEKNTIFGAIGHMSNNGGWSPHVHIEAYPIRYEIKDGKKVFAEKFLNQKYLLESQSKIRIAPSRIDEYIKVNKQDKQIIQLTKLKAAGVQAAFSKEINLVDNSGKDTKKLDTQFKGYKNRDYTKSIDDLFIEKQALDPNIFFQFRDDKSSRVRLDNLFTKAKQNS
;
A
#
# COMPACT_ATOMS: atom_id res chain seq x y z
N MET A 1 -23.68 3.27 71.83
CA MET A 1 -22.20 3.28 71.88
C MET A 1 -21.71 4.08 70.67
N PHE A 2 -21.19 5.28 70.95
CA PHE A 2 -20.38 6.23 70.16
C PHE A 2 -20.73 6.48 68.66
N TRP A 3 -21.38 7.59 68.30
CA TRP A 3 -20.85 8.97 68.00
C TRP A 3 -20.00 9.01 66.71
N LYS A 4 -20.00 9.98 65.78
CA LYS A 4 -20.62 11.30 65.44
C LYS A 4 -20.16 11.53 63.96
N LYS A 5 -20.90 12.07 62.99
CA LYS A 5 -21.50 13.42 62.78
C LYS A 5 -20.48 14.56 62.52
N TYR A 6 -20.77 15.36 61.47
CA TYR A 6 -20.26 16.71 61.10
C TYR A 6 -18.91 16.80 60.36
N ASN A 7 -18.61 17.77 59.49
CA ASN A 7 -19.32 18.73 58.61
C ASN A 7 -18.22 19.66 58.06
N LYS A 8 -18.43 20.15 56.82
CA LYS A 8 -18.27 21.54 56.38
C LYS A 8 -16.99 22.37 56.67
N LEU A 9 -16.54 22.97 55.56
CA LEU A 9 -16.24 24.40 55.36
C LEU A 9 -14.98 24.96 56.06
N PHE A 10 -14.07 25.59 55.30
CA PHE A 10 -14.13 27.01 54.89
C PHE A 10 -12.74 27.57 54.60
N LEU A 11 -12.69 28.32 53.49
CA LEU A 11 -12.04 29.61 53.26
C LEU A 11 -10.54 29.81 53.60
N GLY A 12 -9.77 30.48 52.76
CA GLY A 12 -10.17 31.29 51.61
C GLY A 12 -9.01 32.06 50.99
N ILE A 13 -9.39 33.01 50.11
CA ILE A 13 -8.74 34.31 49.87
C ILE A 13 -7.41 34.19 49.08
N LEU A 14 -7.11 34.85 47.94
CA LEU A 14 -7.57 36.08 47.28
C LEU A 14 -7.05 36.06 45.81
N THR A 15 -7.81 36.63 44.87
CA THR A 15 -7.34 37.23 43.58
C THR A 15 -6.35 38.40 43.83
N PRO A 16 -5.53 38.94 42.88
CA PRO A 16 -5.83 39.14 41.44
C PRO A 16 -4.64 39.16 40.40
N ALA A 17 -5.04 39.19 39.12
CA ALA A 17 -4.54 40.02 37.99
C ALA A 17 -3.07 40.04 37.46
N LEU A 18 -2.98 39.80 36.13
CA LEU A 18 -2.21 40.50 35.07
C LEU A 18 -0.67 40.52 35.16
N THR A 19 0.10 39.99 34.20
CA THR A 19 0.32 40.61 32.87
C THR A 19 1.09 39.69 31.91
N ILE A 20 0.92 39.99 30.62
CA ILE A 20 1.45 39.37 29.40
C ILE A 20 2.97 39.61 29.24
N SER A 21 3.70 38.63 28.69
CA SER A 21 4.78 38.88 27.72
C SER A 21 5.06 37.64 26.85
N THR A 22 4.82 37.85 25.57
CA THR A 22 5.10 37.04 24.39
C THR A 22 6.60 36.86 24.12
N VAL A 23 7.02 35.66 23.69
CA VAL A 23 8.04 35.49 22.64
C VAL A 23 7.59 34.38 21.67
N VAL A 24 7.76 34.70 20.40
CA VAL A 24 7.22 34.08 19.19
C VAL A 24 8.23 33.12 18.56
N SER A 25 7.68 31.97 18.10
CA SER A 25 8.04 31.10 16.97
C SER A 25 9.48 30.65 16.69
N CYS A 26 9.62 29.35 16.39
CA CYS A 26 9.65 28.89 15.00
C CYS A 26 8.84 27.59 14.89
N GLY A 27 7.54 27.74 14.63
CA GLY A 27 6.62 26.64 14.38
C GLY A 27 6.78 26.14 12.95
N ILE A 28 7.10 24.86 12.81
CA ILE A 28 6.77 24.11 11.61
C ILE A 28 5.29 23.74 11.81
N ASN A 29 4.41 24.58 11.26
CA ASN A 29 3.01 24.22 11.01
C ASN A 29 3.03 23.01 10.08
N THR A 30 3.00 21.82 10.66
CA THR A 30 2.37 20.69 10.01
C THR A 30 0.93 21.14 9.80
N THR A 31 0.51 21.29 8.55
CA THR A 31 -0.91 21.34 8.21
C THR A 31 -1.49 19.99 8.60
N ASN A 32 -1.80 19.85 9.88
CA ASN A 32 -2.90 19.05 10.37
C ASN A 32 -4.11 19.61 9.66
N ASN A 33 -4.48 19.00 8.53
CA ASN A 33 -5.87 19.04 8.11
C ASN A 33 -6.66 18.34 9.21
N THR A 34 -7.09 19.19 10.13
CA THR A 34 -8.03 18.96 11.20
C THR A 34 -9.12 17.98 10.76
N ASN A 35 -9.18 16.87 11.49
CA ASN A 35 -10.39 16.10 11.79
C ASN A 35 -11.62 16.43 10.94
N LEU A 36 -11.77 15.73 9.82
CA LEU A 36 -12.97 15.68 8.98
C LEU A 36 -14.21 15.06 9.66
N PHE A 37 -14.18 14.81 10.98
CA PHE A 37 -15.17 13.98 11.67
C PHE A 37 -15.51 14.41 13.10
N THR A 38 -15.03 15.55 13.60
CA THR A 38 -15.30 15.98 14.99
C THR A 38 -16.76 16.36 15.28
N ASN A 39 -17.66 16.33 14.28
CA ASN A 39 -19.10 16.52 14.48
C ASN A 39 -19.97 15.32 14.08
N SER A 40 -19.42 14.15 13.76
CA SER A 40 -20.24 12.96 13.44
C SER A 40 -20.28 11.96 14.59
N THR A 41 -20.94 12.33 15.69
CA THR A 41 -21.52 11.31 16.60
C THR A 41 -22.62 10.50 15.91
N ASN A 42 -23.02 10.87 14.68
CA ASN A 42 -23.95 10.15 13.82
C ASN A 42 -23.25 9.55 12.59
N LEU A 43 -22.19 8.77 12.78
CA LEU A 43 -21.72 7.80 11.77
C LEU A 43 -22.66 6.59 11.76
N GLU A 44 -23.95 6.81 11.49
CA GLU A 44 -24.90 5.71 11.34
C GLU A 44 -25.16 5.49 9.85
N LEU A 45 -24.45 4.52 9.25
CA LEU A 45 -25.14 3.70 8.24
C LEU A 45 -26.35 3.09 8.92
N ASN A 46 -27.47 2.99 8.20
CA ASN A 46 -28.70 2.41 8.73
C ASN A 46 -28.39 1.04 9.36
N LYS A 47 -28.39 0.93 10.70
CA LYS A 47 -28.10 -0.33 11.42
C LYS A 47 -29.06 -1.46 11.06
N LYS A 48 -30.18 -1.16 10.40
CA LYS A 48 -31.12 -2.14 9.83
C LYS A 48 -30.65 -2.71 8.49
N HIS A 49 -29.52 -2.25 7.95
CA HIS A 49 -28.98 -2.76 6.71
C HIS A 49 -28.34 -4.14 6.95
N PRO A 50 -28.67 -5.17 6.14
CA PRO A 50 -28.14 -6.53 6.34
C PRO A 50 -26.61 -6.66 6.21
N TYR A 51 -25.91 -5.63 5.72
CA TYR A 51 -24.44 -5.62 5.52
C TYR A 51 -23.69 -4.84 6.61
N TYR A 52 -24.37 -4.33 7.64
CA TYR A 52 -23.75 -3.47 8.67
C TYR A 52 -22.50 -4.09 9.31
N SER A 53 -22.51 -5.40 9.57
CA SER A 53 -21.39 -6.12 10.18
C SER A 53 -20.12 -6.18 9.31
N ILE A 54 -20.22 -5.94 8.00
CA ILE A 54 -19.04 -5.79 7.13
C ILE A 54 -18.32 -4.47 7.38
N TYR A 55 -19.09 -3.43 7.73
CA TYR A 55 -18.61 -2.06 7.90
C TYR A 55 -18.21 -1.73 9.34
N GLU A 56 -18.71 -2.48 10.32
CA GLU A 56 -18.42 -2.24 11.74
C GLU A 56 -16.92 -2.09 12.04
N PRO A 57 -16.01 -2.95 11.53
CA PRO A 57 -14.59 -2.74 11.72
C PRO A 57 -14.05 -1.43 11.12
N GLN A 58 -14.57 -1.01 9.96
CA GLN A 58 -14.17 0.24 9.32
C GLN A 58 -14.60 1.45 10.16
N PHE A 59 -15.85 1.45 10.64
CA PHE A 59 -16.35 2.51 11.50
C PHE A 59 -15.58 2.65 12.80
N ASN A 60 -15.29 1.55 13.49
CA ASN A 60 -14.57 1.60 14.75
C ASN A 60 -13.13 2.13 14.56
N ILE A 61 -12.48 1.73 13.48
CA ILE A 61 -11.14 2.24 13.13
C ILE A 61 -11.19 3.73 12.76
N ASP A 62 -12.19 4.17 12.00
CA ASP A 62 -12.35 5.58 11.64
C ASP A 62 -12.67 6.42 12.88
N LEU A 63 -13.55 5.94 13.77
CA LEU A 63 -13.86 6.60 15.03
C LEU A 63 -12.63 6.68 15.95
N PHE A 64 -11.79 5.63 15.98
CA PHE A 64 -10.53 5.64 16.71
C PHE A 64 -9.60 6.76 16.21
N LYS A 65 -9.42 6.84 14.88
CA LYS A 65 -8.54 7.82 14.23
C LYS A 65 -9.04 9.25 14.42
N THR A 66 -10.32 9.49 14.19
CA THR A 66 -10.92 10.83 14.18
C THR A 66 -11.02 11.45 15.57
N ASN A 67 -10.93 10.63 16.61
CA ASN A 67 -10.87 11.06 18.01
C ASN A 67 -9.43 11.15 18.56
N ASN A 68 -8.42 11.06 17.68
CA ASN A 68 -7.00 11.16 18.00
C ASN A 68 -6.56 10.18 19.10
N LEU A 69 -7.12 8.97 19.15
CA LEU A 69 -6.77 7.98 20.18
C LEU A 69 -5.32 7.50 20.05
N GLU A 70 -4.72 7.62 18.88
CA GLU A 70 -3.32 7.29 18.61
C GLU A 70 -2.33 8.17 19.40
N GLN A 71 -2.74 9.32 19.94
CA GLN A 71 -1.88 10.16 20.76
C GLN A 71 -1.46 9.46 22.07
N PHE A 72 -2.26 8.51 22.55
CA PHE A 72 -2.00 7.73 23.76
C PHE A 72 -1.08 6.53 23.53
N ILE A 73 -0.53 6.40 22.31
CA ILE A 73 0.37 5.33 21.90
C ILE A 73 1.74 5.95 21.63
N THR A 74 2.79 5.43 22.26
CA THR A 74 4.17 5.89 22.04
C THR A 74 5.11 4.72 21.80
N ALA A 75 6.21 4.99 21.09
CA ALA A 75 7.31 4.06 20.92
C ALA A 75 8.59 4.71 21.49
N GLU A 76 9.37 3.95 22.24
CA GLU A 76 10.59 4.44 22.90
C GLU A 76 11.78 3.51 22.70
N PHE A 77 12.99 4.06 22.78
CA PHE A 77 14.22 3.30 22.81
C PHE A 77 14.50 2.81 24.24
N ALA A 78 14.57 1.50 24.42
CA ALA A 78 15.04 0.91 25.67
C ALA A 78 16.58 0.90 25.68
N LYS A 79 17.19 1.26 26.81
CA LYS A 79 18.67 1.23 26.95
C LYS A 79 19.23 -0.19 27.08
N VAL A 80 18.41 -1.11 27.60
CA VAL A 80 18.71 -2.53 27.78
C VAL A 80 17.71 -3.38 27.00
N PRO A 81 18.07 -4.59 26.56
CA PRO A 81 17.15 -5.51 25.92
C PRO A 81 15.92 -5.73 26.80
N TYR A 82 14.73 -5.66 26.21
CA TYR A 82 13.50 -6.09 26.85
C TYR A 82 12.84 -7.20 26.00
N GLN A 83 12.21 -8.18 26.66
CA GLN A 83 11.45 -9.25 26.01
C GLN A 83 10.16 -9.48 26.79
N VAL A 84 9.00 -9.30 26.14
CA VAL A 84 7.70 -9.52 26.78
C VAL A 84 7.48 -11.01 27.06
N GLN A 85 7.24 -11.36 28.32
CA GLN A 85 6.90 -12.73 28.74
C GLN A 85 5.60 -12.69 29.56
N ASN A 86 4.63 -13.53 29.24
CA ASN A 86 3.39 -13.67 30.02
C ASN A 86 3.60 -14.69 31.18
N SER A 87 2.79 -14.58 32.23
CA SER A 87 2.82 -15.36 33.48
C SER A 87 2.72 -16.89 33.32
N ASN A 88 2.38 -17.40 32.13
CA ASN A 88 2.34 -18.83 31.81
C ASN A 88 3.59 -19.33 31.04
N SER A 89 4.77 -18.76 31.31
CA SER A 89 6.09 -19.24 30.84
C SER A 89 6.30 -19.33 29.31
N LYS A 90 5.38 -18.80 28.50
CA LYS A 90 5.56 -18.68 27.05
C LYS A 90 5.89 -17.23 26.69
N LEU A 91 6.98 -17.05 25.92
CA LEU A 91 7.32 -15.79 25.27
C LEU A 91 6.12 -15.37 24.42
N ILE A 92 5.44 -14.29 24.81
CA ILE A 92 4.36 -13.72 24.00
C ILE A 92 4.95 -12.56 23.23
N ASN A 93 5.13 -12.77 21.94
CA ASN A 93 5.28 -11.69 20.99
C ASN A 93 3.91 -11.01 20.84
N ILE A 94 3.86 -9.72 20.55
CA ILE A 94 2.61 -9.01 20.22
C ILE A 94 2.07 -9.43 18.83
N ASN A 95 2.57 -10.55 18.30
CA ASN A 95 1.98 -11.28 17.20
C ASN A 95 2.00 -12.79 17.54
N GLN A 96 0.81 -13.39 17.69
CA GLN A 96 0.48 -14.79 18.06
C GLN A 96 0.63 -15.09 19.57
N ASP A 97 -0.45 -15.36 20.33
CA ASP A 97 -1.30 -16.55 20.28
C ASP A 97 -2.72 -16.27 20.81
N PHE A 98 -3.73 -16.95 20.29
CA PHE A 98 -5.08 -16.89 20.86
C PHE A 98 -5.76 -18.27 20.83
N GLN A 99 -5.70 -19.00 21.94
CA GLN A 99 -6.62 -20.11 22.19
C GLN A 99 -8.01 -19.54 22.54
N ILE A 100 -9.07 -20.11 21.95
CA ILE A 100 -10.46 -19.70 22.16
C ILE A 100 -10.92 -19.86 23.62
N SER A 101 -10.24 -20.68 24.44
CA SER A 101 -10.50 -20.76 25.89
C SER A 101 -9.99 -19.56 26.70
N HIS A 102 -9.27 -18.62 26.08
CA HIS A 102 -8.63 -17.47 26.73
C HIS A 102 -9.16 -16.10 26.25
N ILE A 103 -10.30 -16.03 25.54
CA ILE A 103 -10.96 -14.73 25.22
C ILE A 103 -11.34 -13.97 26.51
N SER A 104 -11.65 -14.67 27.60
CA SER A 104 -11.82 -14.09 28.94
C SER A 104 -10.50 -13.70 29.62
N GLN A 105 -9.34 -14.14 29.13
CA GLN A 105 -8.01 -13.80 29.67
C GLN A 105 -7.27 -12.74 28.84
N LEU A 106 -7.64 -12.54 27.57
CA LEU A 106 -7.21 -11.38 26.78
C LEU A 106 -8.11 -10.15 26.99
N GLN A 107 -9.25 -10.35 27.65
CA GLN A 107 -9.90 -9.32 28.49
C GLN A 107 -9.06 -8.92 29.72
N GLN A 108 -7.85 -9.44 29.88
CA GLN A 108 -6.85 -8.91 30.80
C GLN A 108 -5.65 -8.26 30.07
N ILE A 109 -5.92 -7.19 29.30
CA ILE A 109 -5.21 -5.91 29.55
C ILE A 109 -5.88 -5.23 30.77
N ASN A 110 -6.16 -6.01 31.80
CA ASN A 110 -6.76 -5.65 33.07
C ASN A 110 -5.82 -6.27 34.11
N SER A 111 -5.15 -5.42 34.87
CA SER A 111 -4.60 -5.72 36.20
C SER A 111 -3.43 -6.70 36.32
N ASN A 112 -3.20 -7.63 35.38
CA ASN A 112 -2.31 -8.79 35.58
C ASN A 112 -1.09 -8.88 34.65
N ASN A 113 -0.88 -7.93 33.72
CA ASN A 113 0.43 -7.80 33.09
C ASN A 113 1.38 -7.15 34.10
N GLU A 114 2.11 -7.98 34.85
CA GLU A 114 3.34 -7.53 35.49
C GLU A 114 4.23 -6.90 34.42
N ILE A 115 4.87 -5.79 34.77
CA ILE A 115 5.96 -5.23 33.99
C ILE A 115 6.90 -6.38 33.60
N VAL A 116 7.09 -6.50 32.29
CA VAL A 116 8.09 -7.34 31.64
C VAL A 116 9.41 -7.23 32.38
N LYS A 117 9.81 -8.30 33.07
CA LYS A 117 11.12 -8.36 33.72
C LYS A 117 12.17 -8.53 32.62
N PRO A 118 13.30 -7.80 32.68
CA PRO A 118 14.46 -8.11 31.84
C PRO A 118 14.75 -9.60 31.97
N THR A 119 14.79 -10.33 30.86
CA THR A 119 15.24 -11.72 30.91
C THR A 119 16.64 -11.73 31.50
N ALA A 120 16.83 -12.46 32.60
CA ALA A 120 18.13 -12.62 33.25
C ALA A 120 19.23 -13.14 32.29
N GLU A 121 18.83 -13.67 31.13
CA GLU A 121 19.70 -14.22 30.10
C GLU A 121 20.46 -13.19 29.23
N ASN A 122 20.37 -11.86 29.44
CA ASN A 122 21.42 -10.93 28.92
C ASN A 122 21.34 -9.49 29.49
N ASN A 123 21.39 -9.34 30.82
CA ASN A 123 21.45 -8.03 31.49
C ASN A 123 22.74 -7.20 31.25
N THR A 124 23.64 -7.62 30.36
CA THR A 124 24.94 -6.95 30.13
C THR A 124 25.00 -6.09 28.88
N LEU A 125 24.16 -6.34 27.87
CA LEU A 125 24.18 -5.53 26.65
C LEU A 125 23.45 -4.21 26.89
N THR A 126 24.18 -3.10 26.86
CA THR A 126 23.62 -1.75 26.90
C THR A 126 23.96 -1.06 25.60
N LEU A 127 22.93 -0.55 24.91
CA LEU A 127 23.14 0.30 23.73
C LEU A 127 23.13 1.77 24.14
N ASP A 128 24.06 2.51 23.57
CA ASP A 128 24.12 3.96 23.65
C ASP A 128 23.53 4.53 22.35
N GLN A 129 22.24 4.86 22.36
CA GLN A 129 21.49 5.25 21.17
C GLN A 129 22.22 6.30 20.30
N ALA A 130 22.85 7.28 20.94
CA ALA A 130 23.59 8.36 20.27
C ALA A 130 24.83 7.88 19.48
N LYS A 131 25.31 6.66 19.74
CA LYS A 131 26.39 5.99 19.02
C LYS A 131 25.89 4.98 17.98
N VAL A 132 24.61 4.64 18.00
CA VAL A 132 24.03 3.62 17.12
C VAL A 132 23.56 4.28 15.82
N GLU A 133 24.14 3.91 14.69
CA GLU A 133 23.56 4.22 13.38
C GLU A 133 22.35 3.32 13.11
N ILE A 134 21.26 3.87 12.57
CA ILE A 134 20.04 3.10 12.22
C ILE A 134 20.36 1.94 11.28
N LYS A 135 21.33 2.11 10.38
CA LYS A 135 21.83 1.04 9.52
C LYS A 135 22.28 -0.17 10.34
N ASN A 136 23.11 0.03 11.37
CA ASN A 136 23.60 -1.06 12.22
C ASN A 136 22.47 -1.63 13.07
N PHE A 137 21.58 -0.76 13.59
CA PHE A 137 20.41 -1.15 14.36
C PHE A 137 19.49 -2.13 13.58
N LYS A 138 19.24 -1.83 12.30
CA LYS A 138 18.46 -2.69 11.40
C LYS A 138 19.24 -3.93 10.95
N GLN A 139 20.49 -3.77 10.51
CA GLN A 139 21.34 -4.88 10.04
C GLN A 139 21.51 -5.96 11.10
N ASN A 140 21.65 -5.55 12.36
CA ASN A 140 21.84 -6.45 13.50
C ASN A 140 20.53 -6.76 14.25
N LYS A 141 19.38 -6.40 13.67
CA LYS A 141 18.01 -6.77 14.14
C LYS A 141 17.75 -6.40 15.60
N LEU A 142 18.23 -5.24 16.02
CA LEU A 142 18.15 -4.76 17.39
C LEU A 142 16.74 -4.22 17.73
N ALA A 143 15.91 -3.93 16.73
CA ALA A 143 14.55 -3.41 16.90
C ALA A 143 13.69 -4.22 17.88
N ASN A 144 13.65 -5.55 17.74
CA ASN A 144 12.83 -6.43 18.59
C ASN A 144 13.30 -6.50 20.05
N ARG A 145 14.50 -6.00 20.34
CA ARG A 145 15.10 -6.00 21.69
C ARG A 145 15.03 -4.63 22.35
N PHE A 146 15.04 -3.55 21.56
CA PHE A 146 15.31 -2.20 22.04
C PHE A 146 14.22 -1.18 21.71
N ILE A 147 13.12 -1.55 21.06
CA ILE A 147 11.98 -0.65 20.83
C ILE A 147 10.79 -1.09 21.67
N LYS A 148 10.35 -0.27 22.62
CA LYS A 148 9.21 -0.53 23.49
C LYS A 148 7.98 0.25 23.05
N LEU A 149 6.84 -0.44 22.99
CA LEU A 149 5.52 0.15 22.80
C LEU A 149 4.91 0.49 24.16
N ASN A 150 4.40 1.71 24.33
CA ASN A 150 3.69 2.14 25.52
C ASN A 150 2.29 2.64 25.18
N LEU A 151 1.34 2.34 26.07
CA LEU A 151 -0.05 2.78 25.98
C LEU A 151 -0.39 3.55 27.26
N ASP A 152 -0.82 4.80 27.13
CA ASP A 152 -1.45 5.56 28.22
C ASP A 152 -2.88 5.07 28.41
N LEU A 153 -3.00 3.90 29.05
CA LEU A 153 -4.24 3.14 29.13
C LEU A 153 -5.34 3.91 29.84
N GLN A 154 -5.02 4.71 30.86
CA GLN A 154 -6.01 5.46 31.63
C GLN A 154 -6.69 6.52 30.77
N ASN A 155 -5.91 7.34 30.06
CA ASN A 155 -6.45 8.39 29.21
C ASN A 155 -7.12 7.80 27.96
N LEU A 156 -6.55 6.73 27.39
CA LEU A 156 -7.14 6.00 26.28
C LEU A 156 -8.51 5.42 26.64
N GLN A 157 -8.64 4.74 27.78
CA GLN A 157 -9.91 4.18 28.28
C GLN A 157 -10.94 5.28 28.58
N SER A 158 -10.53 6.35 29.25
CA SER A 158 -11.40 7.49 29.55
C SER A 158 -11.98 8.09 28.28
N LYS A 159 -11.13 8.34 27.27
CA LYS A 159 -11.56 8.91 25.99
C LYS A 159 -12.42 7.94 25.18
N ALA A 160 -12.05 6.66 25.10
CA ALA A 160 -12.82 5.65 24.37
C ALA A 160 -14.24 5.46 24.95
N LYS A 161 -14.38 5.51 26.28
CA LYS A 161 -15.69 5.46 26.95
C LYS A 161 -16.61 6.63 26.57
N GLN A 162 -16.06 7.84 26.38
CA GLN A 162 -16.84 9.02 25.98
C GLN A 162 -17.46 8.89 24.58
N ILE A 163 -16.85 8.09 23.71
CA ILE A 163 -17.27 7.88 22.31
C ILE A 163 -17.80 6.47 22.06
N ASN A 164 -18.07 5.70 23.11
CA ASN A 164 -18.62 4.35 23.05
C ASN A 164 -17.80 3.36 22.19
N ILE A 165 -16.47 3.44 22.27
CA ILE A 165 -15.56 2.45 21.68
C ILE A 165 -15.19 1.39 22.72
N ASP A 166 -15.32 0.11 22.37
CA ASP A 166 -14.78 -1.00 23.15
C ASP A 166 -13.33 -1.31 22.75
N LEU A 167 -12.38 -0.91 23.61
CA LEU A 167 -10.96 -1.12 23.40
C LEU A 167 -10.53 -2.60 23.47
N ASN A 168 -11.35 -3.50 24.01
CA ASN A 168 -11.01 -4.93 24.07
C ASN A 168 -10.96 -5.58 22.68
N ASN A 169 -11.61 -4.96 21.69
CA ASN A 169 -11.62 -5.42 20.30
C ASN A 169 -10.48 -4.81 19.47
N PHE A 170 -9.65 -3.94 20.08
CA PHE A 170 -8.48 -3.34 19.43
C PHE A 170 -7.20 -4.09 19.79
N TYR A 171 -6.31 -4.21 18.81
CA TYR A 171 -4.99 -4.78 18.99
C TYR A 171 -3.93 -3.87 18.37
N TYR A 172 -2.76 -3.81 18.98
CA TYR A 172 -1.68 -2.88 18.64
C TYR A 172 -0.40 -3.67 18.43
N GLU A 173 0.35 -3.43 17.36
CA GLU A 173 1.58 -4.18 17.07
C GLU A 173 2.60 -3.32 16.33
N ILE A 174 3.88 -3.39 16.69
CA ILE A 174 4.97 -2.82 15.87
C ILE A 174 5.19 -3.70 14.64
N ASN A 175 5.11 -3.12 13.44
CA ASN A 175 5.49 -3.81 12.21
C ASN A 175 7.00 -3.71 11.98
N TYR A 176 7.77 -4.59 12.60
CA TYR A 176 9.23 -4.58 12.54
C TYR A 176 9.81 -4.66 11.12
N ASN A 177 9.07 -5.26 10.17
CA ASN A 177 9.49 -5.34 8.77
C ASN A 177 9.41 -4.01 8.00
N GLN A 178 8.71 -3.03 8.55
CA GLN A 178 8.51 -1.73 7.92
C GLN A 178 9.22 -0.60 8.67
N ILE A 179 10.02 -0.92 9.70
CA ILE A 179 10.87 0.06 10.35
C ILE A 179 11.89 0.60 9.33
N GLN A 180 11.98 1.93 9.28
CA GLN A 180 12.84 2.61 8.32
C GLN A 180 13.51 3.82 8.97
N GLU A 181 14.70 4.13 8.46
CA GLU A 181 15.32 5.42 8.71
C GLU A 181 14.40 6.50 8.14
N ASN A 182 14.14 7.56 8.91
CA ASN A 182 13.30 8.64 8.45
C ASN A 182 13.91 9.28 7.20
N ASN A 183 13.05 9.63 6.25
CA ASN A 183 13.51 10.18 4.98
C ASN A 183 14.28 11.50 5.22
N ASP A 184 13.79 12.37 6.09
CA ASP A 184 14.32 13.73 6.26
C ASP A 184 15.38 13.86 7.37
N ASP A 185 15.65 12.81 8.14
CA ASP A 185 16.69 12.80 9.17
C ASP A 185 17.19 11.39 9.49
N THR A 186 18.46 11.10 9.19
CA THR A 186 19.09 9.80 9.46
C THR A 186 19.25 9.46 10.94
N ARG A 187 18.95 10.41 11.84
CA ARG A 187 18.98 10.23 13.30
C ARG A 187 17.63 9.82 13.87
N ILE A 188 16.60 9.73 13.02
CA ILE A 188 15.23 9.42 13.41
C ILE A 188 14.83 8.07 12.78
N LEU A 189 14.26 7.21 13.62
CA LEU A 189 13.73 5.92 13.21
C LEU A 189 12.20 5.99 13.19
N ASP A 190 11.61 5.75 12.02
CA ASP A 190 10.16 5.65 11.86
C ASP A 190 9.70 4.23 12.23
N ILE A 191 8.79 4.15 13.20
CA ILE A 191 8.23 2.94 13.79
C ILE A 191 6.76 2.82 13.38
N PRO A 192 6.42 1.99 12.40
CA PRO A 192 5.04 1.70 12.07
C PRO A 192 4.41 0.82 13.16
N ILE A 193 3.26 1.26 13.67
CA ILE A 193 2.41 0.54 14.60
C ILE A 193 1.08 0.26 13.91
N THR A 194 0.78 -1.01 13.73
CA THR A 194 -0.50 -1.49 13.22
C THR A 194 -1.50 -1.55 14.35
N ILE A 195 -2.64 -0.88 14.18
CA ILE A 195 -3.80 -0.93 15.06
C ILE A 195 -4.91 -1.63 14.30
N ARG A 196 -5.43 -2.73 14.84
CA ARG A 196 -6.50 -3.51 14.21
C ARG A 196 -7.72 -3.60 15.11
N TYR A 197 -8.90 -3.61 14.50
CA TYR A 197 -10.17 -3.90 15.17
C TYR A 197 -10.71 -5.24 14.69
N TYR A 198 -11.05 -6.11 15.63
CA TYR A 198 -11.74 -7.37 15.36
C TYR A 198 -12.68 -7.72 16.51
N ASN A 199 -13.97 -7.85 16.20
CA ASN A 199 -14.97 -8.36 17.13
C ASN A 199 -15.11 -9.87 16.92
N ALA A 200 -14.82 -10.65 17.97
CA ALA A 200 -14.87 -12.11 17.94
C ALA A 200 -16.27 -12.69 18.22
N ASP A 201 -17.26 -11.87 18.58
CA ASP A 201 -18.65 -12.31 18.72
C ASP A 201 -19.23 -12.60 17.33
N ASP A 202 -19.33 -13.89 16.99
CA ASP A 202 -19.87 -14.36 15.71
C ASP A 202 -21.29 -13.83 15.41
N LYS A 203 -22.10 -13.46 16.42
CA LYS A 203 -23.42 -12.87 16.18
C LYS A 203 -23.34 -11.45 15.64
N GLN A 204 -22.34 -10.69 16.08
CA GLN A 204 -22.13 -9.30 15.69
C GLN A 204 -21.22 -9.21 14.45
N ASN A 205 -20.26 -10.11 14.32
CA ASN A 205 -19.33 -10.22 13.19
C ASN A 205 -19.44 -11.58 12.47
N PRO A 206 -20.58 -11.92 11.86
CA PRO A 206 -20.79 -13.22 11.20
C PRO A 206 -19.91 -13.44 9.96
N TYR A 207 -19.22 -12.40 9.47
CA TYR A 207 -18.33 -12.44 8.30
C TYR A 207 -16.85 -12.49 8.71
N LYS A 208 -16.54 -12.51 10.01
CA LYS A 208 -15.17 -12.51 10.56
C LYS A 208 -14.31 -11.37 10.00
N ARG A 209 -14.92 -10.21 9.72
CA ARG A 209 -14.25 -9.06 9.13
C ARG A 209 -13.40 -8.34 10.17
N GLU A 210 -12.28 -7.80 9.72
CA GLU A 210 -11.40 -6.93 10.48
C GLU A 210 -10.97 -5.74 9.61
N ASN A 211 -10.51 -4.69 10.28
CA ASN A 211 -9.86 -3.57 9.62
C ASN A 211 -8.66 -3.11 10.46
N PHE A 212 -7.70 -2.46 9.82
CA PHE A 212 -6.54 -1.94 10.51
C PHE A 212 -5.99 -0.66 9.88
N ILE A 213 -5.36 0.16 10.72
CA ILE A 213 -4.59 1.35 10.34
C ILE A 213 -3.14 1.17 10.78
N THR A 214 -2.23 1.81 10.07
CA THR A 214 -0.84 1.94 10.51
C THR A 214 -0.58 3.40 10.86
N ILE A 215 -0.15 3.63 12.10
CA ILE A 215 0.37 4.93 12.53
C ILE A 215 1.88 4.86 12.60
N TYR A 216 2.57 5.98 12.39
CA TYR A 216 4.03 6.05 12.51
C TYR A 216 4.41 6.83 13.77
N LYS A 217 5.29 6.24 14.58
CA LYS A 217 5.93 6.90 15.73
C LYS A 217 7.41 7.06 15.46
N GLN A 218 8.02 8.09 16.03
CA GLN A 218 9.40 8.44 15.74
C GLN A 218 10.26 8.28 16.99
N ILE A 219 11.39 7.59 16.84
CA ILE A 219 12.43 7.50 17.86
C ILE A 219 13.62 8.31 17.36
N SER A 220 13.88 9.45 17.99
CA SER A 220 15.00 10.34 17.66
C SER A 220 16.20 10.06 18.55
N GLY A 221 17.41 10.44 18.09
CA GLY A 221 18.63 10.39 18.89
C GLY A 221 19.64 9.32 18.46
N PHE A 222 19.46 8.72 17.28
CA PHE A 222 20.45 7.82 16.69
C PHE A 222 21.66 8.59 16.13
N ALA A 223 22.79 7.89 15.93
CA ALA A 223 23.95 8.45 15.26
C ALA A 223 23.65 8.71 13.76
N PRO A 224 24.08 9.86 13.20
CA PRO A 224 23.79 10.21 11.81
C PRO A 224 24.62 9.40 10.83
N ASN A 225 24.00 8.98 9.73
CA ASN A 225 24.73 8.56 8.53
C ASN A 225 25.22 9.80 7.78
N LYS A 226 26.44 10.28 8.09
CA LYS A 226 26.93 11.59 7.65
C LYS A 226 26.79 11.84 6.13
N PRO A 227 27.25 10.97 5.22
CA PRO A 227 27.11 11.22 3.78
C PRO A 227 25.66 11.35 3.32
N LYS A 228 24.77 10.50 3.84
CA LYS A 228 23.34 10.57 3.50
C LYS A 228 22.70 11.82 4.12
N GLN A 229 23.04 12.16 5.36
CA GLN A 229 22.53 13.35 6.04
C GLN A 229 22.93 14.63 5.32
N GLU A 230 24.16 14.72 4.81
CA GLU A 230 24.61 15.84 3.98
C GLU A 230 23.77 15.99 2.71
N ASN A 231 23.45 14.88 2.04
CA ASN A 231 22.57 14.90 0.85
C ASN A 231 21.12 15.27 1.19
N ILE A 232 20.59 14.81 2.33
CA ILE A 232 19.28 15.24 2.87
C ILE A 232 19.27 16.74 3.17
N ASN A 233 20.32 17.27 3.79
CA ASN A 233 20.39 18.69 4.10
C ASN A 233 20.38 19.55 2.81
N LYS A 234 21.04 19.07 1.74
CA LYS A 234 21.00 19.74 0.42
C LYS A 234 19.61 19.77 -0.21
N THR A 235 18.75 18.77 0.04
CA THR A 235 17.38 18.79 -0.50
C THR A 235 16.46 19.80 0.21
N LYS A 236 16.80 20.20 1.44
CA LYS A 236 16.01 21.16 2.23
C LYS A 236 16.19 22.63 1.79
N MET A 237 17.01 22.90 0.77
CA MET A 237 17.40 24.25 0.33
C MET A 237 16.33 25.00 -0.48
N ILE A 238 15.27 24.33 -0.95
CA ILE A 238 14.11 25.04 -1.52
C ILE A 238 13.23 25.56 -0.36
N SER A 239 13.32 26.86 -0.12
CA SER A 239 12.48 27.56 0.85
C SER A 239 11.07 27.79 0.31
N GLU A 240 10.95 28.19 -0.96
CA GLU A 240 9.71 28.63 -1.58
C GLU A 240 9.69 28.32 -3.08
N ILE A 241 8.49 28.20 -3.63
CA ILE A 241 8.28 28.17 -5.08
C ILE A 241 7.16 29.16 -5.42
N ASP A 242 7.17 29.69 -6.63
CA ASP A 242 6.08 30.54 -7.12
C ASP A 242 5.73 30.25 -8.58
N TYR A 243 4.55 30.68 -9.02
CA TYR A 243 4.09 30.55 -10.40
C TYR A 243 4.22 31.87 -11.15
N LYS A 244 4.88 31.85 -12.30
CA LYS A 244 5.13 33.05 -13.11
C LYS A 244 3.83 33.71 -13.53
N ASN A 245 3.74 35.02 -13.33
CA ASN A 245 2.57 35.83 -13.68
C ASN A 245 1.26 35.38 -13.00
N LYS A 246 1.31 34.72 -11.83
CA LYS A 246 0.11 34.23 -11.12
C LYS A 246 -0.98 35.29 -10.92
N ALA A 247 -0.62 36.55 -10.71
CA ALA A 247 -1.58 37.63 -10.54
C ALA A 247 -2.49 37.84 -11.77
N ASN A 248 -2.05 37.41 -12.96
CA ASN A 248 -2.76 37.55 -14.23
C ASN A 248 -3.41 36.24 -14.72
N VAL A 249 -3.17 35.12 -14.02
CA VAL A 249 -3.61 33.78 -14.41
C VAL A 249 -4.49 33.18 -13.31
N SER A 250 -5.65 32.62 -13.67
CA SER A 250 -6.51 31.93 -12.71
C SER A 250 -5.90 30.58 -12.30
N ILE A 251 -6.25 30.07 -11.11
CA ILE A 251 -5.78 28.74 -10.68
C ILE A 251 -6.15 27.64 -11.67
N TYR A 252 -7.32 27.73 -12.31
CA TYR A 252 -7.77 26.75 -13.29
C TYR A 252 -6.84 26.72 -14.51
N ARG A 253 -6.54 27.91 -15.08
CA ARG A 253 -5.61 28.00 -16.23
C ARG A 253 -4.20 27.60 -15.87
N ALA A 254 -3.73 27.93 -14.66
CA ALA A 254 -2.43 27.48 -14.17
C ALA A 254 -2.39 25.94 -14.03
N LEU A 255 -3.42 25.32 -13.45
CA LEU A 255 -3.55 23.86 -13.37
C LEU A 255 -3.59 23.21 -14.75
N GLU A 256 -4.34 23.75 -15.71
CA GLU A 256 -4.37 23.23 -17.09
C GLU A 256 -3.01 23.37 -17.77
N SER A 257 -2.36 24.52 -17.64
CA SER A 257 -1.03 24.77 -18.21
C SER A 257 0.00 23.79 -17.65
N LEU A 258 0.04 23.66 -16.32
CA LEU A 258 0.96 22.76 -15.62
C LEU A 258 0.61 21.28 -15.84
N ASN A 259 -0.64 20.96 -16.19
CA ASN A 259 -1.07 19.60 -16.54
C ASN A 259 -1.01 19.28 -18.05
N SER A 260 -0.66 20.25 -18.91
CA SER A 260 -0.72 20.07 -20.36
C SER A 260 0.34 19.06 -20.86
N LYS A 261 -0.10 18.12 -21.71
CA LYS A 261 0.76 17.12 -22.36
C LYS A 261 1.20 17.64 -23.72
N GLU A 262 2.50 17.64 -24.01
CA GLU A 262 2.98 17.88 -25.38
C GLU A 262 3.09 16.55 -26.14
N GLU A 263 2.44 16.47 -27.29
CA GLU A 263 2.70 15.43 -28.28
C GLU A 263 3.96 15.78 -29.06
N ILE A 264 4.98 14.91 -29.04
CA ILE A 264 6.09 15.00 -29.99
C ILE A 264 5.73 14.10 -31.17
N LYS A 265 5.35 14.71 -32.30
CA LYS A 265 5.18 13.98 -33.56
C LYS A 265 6.54 13.53 -34.08
N GLY A 266 6.74 12.21 -34.16
CA GLY A 266 7.79 11.56 -34.94
C GLY A 266 7.16 10.74 -36.07
N GLU A 267 7.90 10.52 -37.16
CA GLU A 267 7.35 10.09 -38.46
C GLU A 267 6.69 8.70 -38.49
N THR A 268 6.78 7.84 -37.47
CA THR A 268 6.16 6.49 -37.55
C THR A 268 5.54 5.93 -36.27
N ASP A 269 5.28 6.72 -35.23
CA ASP A 269 4.26 6.42 -34.20
C ASP A 269 4.34 7.48 -33.10
N THR A 270 3.20 8.02 -32.72
CA THR A 270 3.06 9.04 -31.67
C THR A 270 3.49 8.47 -30.32
N LEU A 271 4.75 8.71 -29.93
CA LEU A 271 5.19 8.51 -28.55
C LEU A 271 4.82 9.76 -27.75
N ILE A 272 3.71 9.69 -27.01
CA ILE A 272 3.30 10.76 -26.08
C ILE A 272 4.31 10.78 -24.92
N LYS A 273 5.33 11.64 -25.02
CA LYS A 273 6.19 11.95 -23.88
C LYS A 273 5.42 12.85 -22.92
N THR A 274 4.98 12.33 -21.78
CA THR A 274 4.56 13.17 -20.66
C THR A 274 5.78 13.89 -20.07
N LYS A 275 6.10 15.05 -20.65
CA LYS A 275 7.27 15.91 -20.41
C LYS A 275 7.44 16.50 -18.99
N TYR A 276 6.84 15.94 -17.95
CA TYR A 276 6.92 16.51 -16.59
C TYR A 276 8.32 16.58 -16.01
N LEU A 277 9.24 15.73 -16.46
CA LEU A 277 10.54 15.55 -15.80
C LEU A 277 11.70 16.27 -16.47
N ASP A 278 11.52 16.80 -17.69
CA ASP A 278 12.66 17.33 -18.46
C ASP A 278 12.57 18.83 -18.84
N LYS A 279 11.46 19.56 -18.61
CA LYS A 279 11.41 20.99 -19.06
C LYS A 279 10.45 21.99 -18.39
N GLN A 280 9.60 21.61 -17.43
CA GLN A 280 8.50 22.50 -16.95
C GLN A 280 8.67 23.13 -15.55
N LEU A 281 9.91 23.30 -15.06
CA LEU A 281 10.21 24.34 -14.07
C LEU A 281 10.39 25.72 -14.71
N LYS A 282 10.08 25.88 -16.00
CA LYS A 282 10.20 27.19 -16.66
C LYS A 282 9.13 28.17 -16.23
N ASP A 283 7.94 27.69 -15.87
CA ASP A 283 6.80 28.50 -15.45
C ASP A 283 6.63 28.57 -13.93
N ILE A 284 7.40 27.76 -13.19
CA ILE A 284 7.49 27.78 -11.73
C ILE A 284 8.86 28.35 -11.35
N ASP A 285 8.88 29.53 -10.74
CA ASP A 285 10.11 30.05 -10.13
C ASP A 285 10.42 29.23 -8.88
N LEU A 286 11.56 28.53 -8.90
CA LEU A 286 12.11 27.90 -7.71
C LEU A 286 13.00 28.90 -6.99
N PHE A 287 12.54 29.39 -5.83
CA PHE A 287 13.37 30.23 -4.97
C PHE A 287 14.21 29.32 -4.07
N THR A 288 15.45 29.09 -4.49
CA THR A 288 16.44 28.34 -3.73
C THR A 288 17.22 29.28 -2.83
N VAL A 289 17.39 28.92 -1.56
CA VAL A 289 18.42 29.51 -0.70
C VAL A 289 19.74 28.90 -1.16
N GLU A 290 20.54 29.66 -1.91
CA GLU A 290 21.89 29.31 -2.39
C GLU A 290 22.11 27.81 -2.70
N THR A 291 21.83 27.37 -3.94
CA THR A 291 22.35 26.08 -4.40
C THR A 291 23.88 26.12 -4.39
N PRO A 292 24.58 25.26 -3.64
CA PRO A 292 26.02 25.13 -3.78
C PRO A 292 26.33 24.81 -5.24
N GLN A 293 27.28 25.52 -5.85
CA GLN A 293 27.68 25.32 -7.26
C GLN A 293 28.00 23.84 -7.59
N ASP A 294 28.32 23.03 -6.57
CA ASP A 294 28.68 21.62 -6.69
C ASP A 294 27.53 20.62 -6.38
N SER A 295 26.32 21.08 -6.10
CA SER A 295 25.22 20.15 -5.82
C SER A 295 24.68 19.56 -7.13
N LYS A 296 24.87 18.25 -7.36
CA LYS A 296 24.19 17.46 -8.41
C LYS A 296 22.69 17.28 -8.09
N SER A 297 22.02 18.34 -7.63
CA SER A 297 20.61 18.31 -7.25
C SER A 297 19.75 18.42 -8.49
N GLN A 298 18.71 17.60 -8.58
CA GLN A 298 17.71 17.67 -9.65
C GLN A 298 16.32 17.82 -9.03
N TYR A 299 15.44 18.56 -9.71
CA TYR A 299 14.13 18.96 -9.21
C TYR A 299 13.05 18.62 -10.22
N TYR A 300 11.94 18.12 -9.70
CA TYR A 300 10.94 17.46 -10.53
C TYR A 300 9.54 17.74 -10.00
N LEU A 301 8.63 18.16 -10.88
CA LEU A 301 7.22 18.29 -10.53
C LEU A 301 6.57 16.90 -10.47
N LYS A 302 6.12 16.49 -9.29
CA LYS A 302 5.46 15.21 -9.06
C LYS A 302 3.95 15.30 -9.21
N ASP A 303 3.32 16.23 -8.52
CA ASP A 303 1.87 16.32 -8.42
C ASP A 303 1.39 17.76 -8.27
N LEU A 304 0.14 18.00 -8.66
CA LEU A 304 -0.56 19.26 -8.58
C LEU A 304 -1.96 19.00 -8.06
N THR A 305 -2.24 19.44 -6.84
CA THR A 305 -3.59 19.39 -6.29
C THR A 305 -4.11 20.78 -6.06
N LEU A 306 -5.42 20.92 -6.14
CA LEU A 306 -6.08 22.15 -5.79
C LEU A 306 -6.17 22.25 -4.26
N GLY A 307 -5.88 23.43 -3.70
CA GLY A 307 -6.13 23.67 -2.29
C GLY A 307 -7.62 23.83 -1.98
N ASP A 308 -8.03 23.41 -0.78
CA ASP A 308 -9.43 23.43 -0.32
C ASP A 308 -10.07 24.83 -0.34
N ASP A 309 -9.24 25.87 -0.38
CA ASP A 309 -9.63 27.29 -0.43
C ASP A 309 -10.00 27.80 -1.83
N LEU A 310 -9.87 26.98 -2.89
CA LEU A 310 -10.07 27.38 -4.29
C LEU A 310 -9.24 28.61 -4.70
N ARG A 311 -8.14 28.90 -3.99
CA ARG A 311 -7.27 30.06 -4.21
C ARG A 311 -5.81 29.69 -4.33
N SER A 312 -5.50 28.43 -4.09
CA SER A 312 -4.14 27.92 -4.06
C SER A 312 -3.97 26.65 -4.85
N ILE A 313 -2.75 26.45 -5.34
CA ILE A 313 -2.30 25.20 -5.93
C ILE A 313 -1.27 24.61 -4.98
N LEU A 314 -1.47 23.35 -4.60
CA LEU A 314 -0.49 22.56 -3.89
C LEU A 314 0.36 21.82 -4.92
N VAL A 315 1.64 22.15 -4.94
CA VAL A 315 2.62 21.61 -5.88
C VAL A 315 3.56 20.69 -5.12
N THR A 316 3.61 19.44 -5.53
CA THR A 316 4.55 18.47 -4.95
C THR A 316 5.81 18.43 -5.81
N ILE A 317 6.95 18.83 -5.25
CA ILE A 317 8.26 18.76 -5.90
C ILE A 317 9.06 17.62 -5.29
N VAL A 318 9.66 16.81 -6.16
CA VAL A 318 10.67 15.81 -5.81
C VAL A 318 12.05 16.43 -6.04
N THR A 319 12.89 16.37 -5.02
CA THR A 319 14.29 16.80 -5.11
C THR A 319 15.18 15.59 -4.94
N THR A 320 16.15 15.40 -5.83
CA THR A 320 17.13 14.30 -5.73
C THR A 320 18.56 14.80 -5.68
N THR A 321 19.37 14.23 -4.80
CA THR A 321 20.75 14.60 -4.56
C THR A 321 21.66 13.37 -4.49
N GLY A 322 22.87 13.48 -5.04
CA GLY A 322 23.92 12.46 -4.92
C GLY A 322 23.74 11.25 -5.85
N ASN A 323 24.67 10.29 -5.74
CA ASN A 323 24.78 9.14 -6.63
C ASN A 323 24.98 7.83 -5.84
N GLY A 324 24.59 6.69 -6.44
CA GLY A 324 24.81 5.35 -5.85
C GLY A 324 24.04 5.12 -4.54
N THR A 325 24.67 4.45 -3.57
CA THR A 325 24.04 4.09 -2.28
C THR A 325 23.81 5.27 -1.34
N ASN A 326 24.41 6.43 -1.62
CA ASN A 326 24.26 7.65 -0.82
C ASN A 326 23.27 8.63 -1.45
N ALA A 327 22.72 8.30 -2.62
CA ALA A 327 21.75 9.13 -3.30
C ALA A 327 20.46 9.22 -2.46
N TYR A 328 19.83 10.38 -2.47
CA TYR A 328 18.65 10.66 -1.67
C TYR A 328 17.60 11.40 -2.51
N SER A 329 16.33 11.14 -2.22
CA SER A 329 15.20 11.86 -2.79
C SER A 329 14.22 12.24 -1.69
N THR A 330 13.80 13.49 -1.64
CA THR A 330 12.69 13.94 -0.78
C THR A 330 11.55 14.47 -1.64
N GLU A 331 10.36 14.46 -1.06
CA GLU A 331 9.17 15.06 -1.64
C GLU A 331 8.71 16.18 -0.71
N LYS A 332 8.44 17.34 -1.26
CA LYS A 332 7.92 18.47 -0.49
C LYS A 332 6.74 19.09 -1.23
N VAL A 333 5.68 19.35 -0.47
CA VAL A 333 4.48 20.03 -0.96
C VAL A 333 4.64 21.52 -0.66
N TYR A 334 4.40 22.34 -1.67
CA TYR A 334 4.42 23.78 -1.59
C TYR A 334 3.06 24.34 -1.94
N LYS A 335 2.63 25.38 -1.23
CA LYS A 335 1.39 26.09 -1.52
C LYS A 335 1.72 27.35 -2.30
N ILE A 336 1.17 27.48 -3.50
CA ILE A 336 1.22 28.72 -4.30
C ILE A 336 -0.12 29.42 -4.13
N GLU A 337 -0.09 30.70 -3.74
CA GLU A 337 -1.26 31.57 -3.54
C GLU A 337 -1.12 32.86 -4.35
N GLY A 338 -2.19 33.65 -4.45
CA GLY A 338 -2.18 34.96 -5.11
C GLY A 338 -2.52 34.92 -6.60
N PHE A 339 -3.20 33.87 -7.04
CA PHE A 339 -3.73 33.76 -8.39
C PHE A 339 -4.87 34.74 -8.64
N LYS A 340 -5.12 35.05 -9.92
CA LYS A 340 -6.32 35.77 -10.32
C LYS A 340 -7.57 35.01 -9.86
N GLN A 341 -8.56 35.76 -9.37
CA GLN A 341 -9.86 35.20 -8.98
C GLN A 341 -10.50 34.44 -10.15
N LEU A 342 -11.08 33.28 -9.85
CA LEU A 342 -11.82 32.47 -10.81
C LEU A 342 -13.10 33.17 -11.26
N ASP A 343 -13.42 33.03 -12.54
CA ASP A 343 -14.76 33.33 -13.03
C ASP A 343 -15.73 32.14 -12.84
N GLN A 344 -17.03 32.37 -13.06
CA GLN A 344 -18.07 31.36 -12.87
C GLN A 344 -17.87 30.13 -13.76
N GLN A 345 -17.36 30.28 -14.98
CA GLN A 345 -17.14 29.15 -15.89
C GLN A 345 -15.93 28.33 -15.43
N GLU A 346 -14.86 28.99 -15.02
CA GLU A 346 -13.66 28.34 -14.49
C GLU A 346 -13.96 27.56 -13.20
N VAL A 347 -14.79 28.10 -12.29
CA VAL A 347 -15.26 27.37 -11.11
C VAL A 347 -16.00 26.08 -11.50
N LYS A 348 -16.95 26.15 -12.44
CA LYS A 348 -17.69 24.97 -12.91
C LYS A 348 -16.75 23.90 -13.47
N GLN A 349 -15.80 24.30 -14.30
CA GLN A 349 -14.81 23.39 -14.89
C GLN A 349 -13.91 22.75 -13.84
N LEU A 350 -13.48 23.55 -12.86
CA LEU A 350 -12.67 23.08 -11.75
C LEU A 350 -13.43 22.02 -10.93
N PHE A 351 -14.66 22.29 -10.50
CA PHE A 351 -15.43 21.28 -9.77
C PHE A 351 -15.70 20.03 -10.61
N LYS A 352 -15.99 20.18 -11.90
CA LYS A 352 -16.16 19.02 -12.81
C LYS A 352 -14.92 18.14 -12.88
N LYS A 353 -13.72 18.70 -12.75
CA LYS A 353 -12.44 17.98 -12.88
C LYS A 353 -11.86 17.48 -11.55
N TYR A 354 -12.09 18.20 -10.45
CA TYR A 354 -11.40 17.97 -9.17
C TYR A 354 -12.33 17.60 -8.00
N LEU A 355 -13.65 17.57 -8.20
CA LEU A 355 -14.59 17.06 -7.21
C LEU A 355 -14.37 15.58 -6.99
N GLN A 356 -14.18 15.21 -5.73
CA GLN A 356 -14.06 13.83 -5.28
C GLN A 356 -15.16 13.54 -4.27
N VAL A 357 -15.89 12.44 -4.50
CA VAL A 357 -16.92 11.94 -3.60
C VAL A 357 -16.38 10.69 -2.90
N GLN A 358 -16.57 10.59 -1.59
CA GLN A 358 -16.15 9.46 -0.76
C GLN A 358 -17.31 8.98 0.11
N LEU A 359 -17.25 7.74 0.59
CA LEU A 359 -18.17 7.23 1.61
C LEU A 359 -17.77 7.72 3.01
N LYS A 360 -18.77 8.00 3.84
CA LYS A 360 -18.60 8.29 5.28
C LYS A 360 -18.01 7.08 6.01
N GLY A 361 -17.33 7.34 7.12
CA GLY A 361 -16.76 6.29 7.98
C GLY A 361 -15.59 5.53 7.36
N GLY A 362 -14.98 6.06 6.29
CA GLY A 362 -13.84 5.43 5.64
C GLY A 362 -14.16 4.12 4.91
N ILE A 363 -15.41 3.88 4.53
CA ILE A 363 -15.83 2.65 3.86
C ILE A 363 -15.28 2.59 2.43
N SER A 364 -14.89 1.38 1.99
CA SER A 364 -14.53 1.13 0.59
C SER A 364 -15.76 1.07 -0.32
N PHE A 365 -15.69 1.71 -1.49
CA PHE A 365 -16.70 1.54 -2.53
C PHE A 365 -16.82 0.08 -3.00
N LEU A 366 -15.76 -0.73 -2.91
CA LEU A 366 -15.79 -2.15 -3.32
C LEU A 366 -16.65 -3.02 -2.39
N ASN A 367 -16.82 -2.60 -1.13
CA ASN A 367 -17.70 -3.27 -0.18
C ASN A 367 -19.05 -2.57 -0.01
N TYR A 368 -19.31 -1.47 -0.72
CA TYR A 368 -20.56 -0.72 -0.60
C TYR A 368 -21.67 -1.33 -1.45
N ASP A 369 -22.86 -1.47 -0.87
CA ASP A 369 -24.02 -2.00 -1.56
C ASP A 369 -24.76 -0.90 -2.34
N PHE A 370 -24.30 -0.63 -3.55
CA PHE A 370 -24.92 0.35 -4.45
C PHE A 370 -26.37 -0.01 -4.85
N ALA A 371 -26.82 -1.26 -4.68
CA ALA A 371 -28.22 -1.61 -4.91
C ALA A 371 -29.15 -0.92 -3.89
N HIS A 372 -28.62 -0.54 -2.72
CA HIS A 372 -29.33 0.15 -1.64
C HIS A 372 -28.70 1.53 -1.34
N VAL A 373 -28.12 2.16 -2.37
CA VAL A 373 -27.44 3.45 -2.23
C VAL A 373 -28.30 4.54 -1.59
N ASN A 374 -27.71 5.30 -0.67
CA ASN A 374 -28.33 6.47 -0.04
C ASN A 374 -27.45 7.71 -0.19
N LYS A 375 -28.03 8.83 -0.61
CA LYS A 375 -27.30 10.11 -0.75
C LYS A 375 -26.58 10.56 0.53
N ASN A 376 -27.10 10.18 1.70
CA ASN A 376 -26.53 10.56 2.99
C ASN A 376 -25.27 9.79 3.35
N ASP A 377 -24.90 8.76 2.57
CA ASP A 377 -23.71 7.94 2.83
C ASP A 377 -22.42 8.59 2.28
N PHE A 378 -22.56 9.65 1.47
CA PHE A 378 -21.45 10.30 0.79
C PHE A 378 -21.04 11.62 1.45
N VAL A 379 -19.78 11.98 1.23
CA VAL A 379 -19.16 13.29 1.53
C VAL A 379 -18.28 13.70 0.37
N THR A 380 -18.03 15.00 0.21
CA THR A 380 -17.14 15.54 -0.82
C THR A 380 -15.88 16.16 -0.23
N ASN A 381 -14.80 16.19 -1.00
CA ASN A 381 -13.59 16.94 -0.64
C ASN A 381 -13.82 18.46 -0.50
N PHE A 382 -14.97 18.97 -0.90
CA PHE A 382 -15.32 20.39 -0.79
C PHE A 382 -16.39 20.67 0.26
N ASP A 383 -16.86 19.72 1.07
CA ASP A 383 -17.98 19.98 2.01
C ASP A 383 -17.68 21.10 3.03
N GLN A 384 -16.39 21.35 3.32
CA GLN A 384 -15.93 22.43 4.23
C GLN A 384 -15.61 23.75 3.51
N ASN A 385 -15.84 23.85 2.20
CA ASN A 385 -15.52 25.07 1.45
C ASN A 385 -16.43 26.25 1.86
N ASN A 386 -15.88 27.46 1.81
CA ASN A 386 -16.58 28.69 2.21
C ASN A 386 -17.48 29.29 1.10
N PHE A 387 -17.49 28.72 -0.09
CA PHE A 387 -18.17 29.27 -1.26
C PHE A 387 -19.51 28.59 -1.55
N PHE A 388 -19.64 27.29 -1.30
CA PHE A 388 -20.80 26.50 -1.70
C PHE A 388 -21.26 25.55 -0.60
N ASP A 389 -22.58 25.40 -0.46
CA ASP A 389 -23.22 24.23 0.11
C ASP A 389 -23.44 23.20 -0.99
N ILE A 390 -22.91 21.99 -0.80
CA ILE A 390 -22.94 20.92 -1.81
C ILE A 390 -24.02 19.91 -1.44
N LYS A 391 -24.88 19.56 -2.39
CA LYS A 391 -25.92 18.55 -2.22
C LYS A 391 -25.82 17.49 -3.30
N ILE A 392 -25.72 16.24 -2.88
CA ILE A 392 -25.73 15.08 -3.78
C ILE A 392 -27.16 14.57 -3.91
N ASN A 393 -27.66 14.53 -5.15
CA ASN A 393 -28.95 13.94 -5.50
C ASN A 393 -28.69 12.72 -6.38
N ILE A 394 -28.90 11.52 -5.84
CA ILE A 394 -28.73 10.27 -6.60
C ILE A 394 -29.80 10.21 -7.69
N LEU A 395 -29.36 10.12 -8.94
CA LEU A 395 -30.20 9.82 -10.09
C LEU A 395 -30.47 8.32 -10.08
N GLU A 396 -31.64 7.90 -10.57
CA GLU A 396 -32.18 6.55 -10.49
C GLU A 396 -31.14 5.41 -10.52
N LYS A 397 -31.36 4.39 -9.67
CA LYS A 397 -30.55 3.15 -9.64
C LYS A 397 -30.44 2.64 -11.07
N SER A 398 -29.21 2.55 -11.60
CA SER A 398 -28.94 2.08 -12.96
C SER A 398 -29.88 0.94 -13.34
N SER A 399 -30.73 1.16 -14.33
CA SER A 399 -31.61 0.12 -14.90
C SER A 399 -30.83 -0.87 -15.76
N ASP A 400 -29.52 -0.67 -15.94
CA ASP A 400 -28.65 -1.63 -16.61
C ASP A 400 -28.37 -2.82 -15.68
N THR A 401 -29.28 -3.79 -15.72
CA THR A 401 -29.16 -5.09 -15.04
C THR A 401 -27.96 -5.91 -15.53
N SER A 402 -27.27 -5.48 -16.59
CA SER A 402 -26.09 -6.18 -17.07
C SER A 402 -24.88 -5.96 -16.19
N LEU A 403 -24.85 -4.94 -15.31
CA LEU A 403 -23.79 -4.63 -14.34
C LEU A 403 -24.36 -4.67 -12.91
N VAL A 404 -23.73 -5.37 -11.97
CA VAL A 404 -23.90 -4.95 -10.56
C VAL A 404 -23.35 -3.54 -10.50
N ALA A 405 -24.21 -2.60 -10.11
CA ALA A 405 -23.82 -1.22 -9.92
C ALA A 405 -22.65 -1.21 -8.92
N ARG A 406 -21.44 -0.89 -9.39
CA ARG A 406 -20.31 -0.46 -8.54
C ARG A 406 -20.16 1.06 -8.58
N THR A 407 -21.07 1.70 -9.29
CA THR A 407 -21.18 3.12 -9.47
C THR A 407 -22.65 3.50 -9.46
N THR A 408 -22.93 4.74 -9.11
CA THR A 408 -24.25 5.36 -9.23
C THR A 408 -24.08 6.71 -9.92
N LYS A 409 -25.13 7.16 -10.61
CA LYS A 409 -25.18 8.49 -11.20
C LYS A 409 -25.79 9.47 -10.21
N ALA A 410 -25.25 10.68 -10.15
CA ALA A 410 -25.77 11.73 -9.29
C ALA A 410 -25.74 13.09 -9.96
N ASN A 411 -26.72 13.92 -9.59
CA ASN A 411 -26.66 15.36 -9.80
C ASN A 411 -26.10 16.01 -8.53
N ILE A 412 -25.06 16.81 -8.69
CA ILE A 412 -24.41 17.51 -7.58
C ILE A 412 -24.73 18.99 -7.69
N SER A 413 -25.52 19.48 -6.74
CA SER A 413 -25.96 20.87 -6.67
C SER A 413 -25.06 21.69 -5.78
N PHE A 414 -24.60 22.82 -6.28
CA PHE A 414 -23.76 23.78 -5.59
C PHE A 414 -24.58 25.05 -5.33
N LYS A 415 -24.95 25.29 -4.08
CA LYS A 415 -25.63 26.50 -3.65
C LYS A 415 -24.62 27.50 -3.11
N SER A 416 -24.53 28.67 -3.71
CA SER A 416 -23.57 29.68 -3.30
C SER A 416 -23.89 30.22 -1.90
N LYS A 417 -22.85 30.35 -1.08
CA LYS A 417 -22.90 30.97 0.26
C LYS A 417 -22.67 32.48 0.22
N ASN A 418 -22.28 33.02 -0.94
CA ASN A 418 -21.90 34.42 -1.10
C ASN A 418 -22.30 34.98 -2.47
N SER A 419 -22.11 36.29 -2.66
CA SER A 419 -22.46 36.98 -3.90
C SER A 419 -21.43 36.84 -5.03
N ILE A 420 -20.30 36.18 -4.78
CA ILE A 420 -19.20 36.08 -5.76
C ILE A 420 -19.55 35.08 -6.85
N PHE A 421 -20.19 33.97 -6.47
CA PHE A 421 -20.54 32.90 -7.39
C PHE A 421 -22.05 32.69 -7.42
N GLN A 422 -22.53 32.17 -8.54
CA GLN A 422 -23.92 31.75 -8.73
C GLN A 422 -24.06 30.25 -8.47
N ASP A 423 -25.28 29.84 -8.10
CA ASP A 423 -25.67 28.44 -8.01
C ASP A 423 -25.44 27.72 -9.35
N PHE A 424 -25.05 26.45 -9.28
CA PHE A 424 -24.94 25.60 -10.45
C PHE A 424 -25.05 24.12 -10.08
N ASP A 425 -25.30 23.30 -11.10
CA ASP A 425 -25.35 21.84 -10.97
C ASP A 425 -24.27 21.19 -11.85
N ILE A 426 -23.76 20.06 -11.38
CA ILE A 426 -23.03 19.08 -12.20
C ILE A 426 -23.95 17.88 -12.38
N GLU A 427 -24.41 17.67 -13.60
CA GLU A 427 -25.28 16.56 -13.96
C GLU A 427 -24.48 15.29 -14.29
N ASP A 428 -25.11 14.13 -14.12
CA ASP A 428 -24.59 12.82 -14.53
C ASP A 428 -23.20 12.44 -13.96
N PHE A 429 -22.89 12.91 -12.75
CA PHE A 429 -21.65 12.62 -12.05
C PHE A 429 -21.59 11.15 -11.61
N ASP A 430 -20.50 10.45 -11.96
CA ASP A 430 -20.26 9.06 -11.54
C ASP A 430 -19.69 9.01 -10.12
N ILE A 431 -20.40 8.36 -9.19
CA ILE A 431 -19.92 8.08 -7.84
C ILE A 431 -19.68 6.57 -7.72
N GLY A 432 -18.47 6.17 -7.37
CA GLY A 432 -18.17 4.80 -6.97
C GLY A 432 -16.81 4.32 -7.44
N VAL A 433 -16.75 3.03 -7.77
CA VAL A 433 -15.53 2.35 -8.23
C VAL A 433 -15.16 2.86 -9.63
N PRO A 434 -13.96 3.43 -9.85
CA PRO A 434 -13.54 3.91 -11.16
C PRO A 434 -13.57 2.81 -12.23
N LYS A 435 -13.67 3.18 -13.51
CA LYS A 435 -13.61 2.20 -14.61
C LYS A 435 -12.31 1.40 -14.55
N PHE A 436 -12.43 0.07 -14.59
CA PHE A 436 -11.35 -0.91 -14.46
C PHE A 436 -11.46 -2.00 -15.53
N VAL A 437 -10.42 -2.85 -15.62
CA VAL A 437 -10.37 -3.94 -16.59
C VAL A 437 -10.87 -5.27 -16.01
N SER A 438 -11.68 -6.01 -16.77
CA SER A 438 -12.24 -7.30 -16.34
C SER A 438 -11.37 -8.47 -16.78
N LEU A 439 -10.83 -9.22 -15.81
CA LEU A 439 -9.97 -10.38 -16.03
C LEU A 439 -10.75 -11.69 -16.20
N PHE A 440 -11.80 -11.89 -15.41
CA PHE A 440 -12.59 -13.12 -15.41
C PHE A 440 -13.66 -13.11 -16.49
N ASP A 441 -13.87 -14.24 -17.12
CA ASP A 441 -15.03 -14.43 -17.98
C ASP A 441 -16.29 -14.64 -17.14
N SER A 442 -17.16 -13.63 -17.09
CA SER A 442 -18.41 -13.67 -16.32
C SER A 442 -19.55 -14.45 -17.00
N SER A 443 -19.32 -15.02 -18.19
CA SER A 443 -20.31 -15.84 -18.91
C SER A 443 -20.36 -17.29 -18.43
N THR A 444 -19.38 -17.70 -17.63
CA THR A 444 -19.29 -19.04 -17.04
C THR A 444 -20.28 -19.26 -15.89
N PRO A 445 -20.79 -20.50 -15.68
CA PRO A 445 -21.57 -20.83 -14.50
C PRO A 445 -20.76 -20.85 -13.19
N LEU A 446 -19.43 -20.85 -13.24
CA LEU A 446 -18.57 -20.95 -12.05
C LEU A 446 -18.60 -19.69 -11.19
N LEU A 447 -18.64 -18.52 -11.82
CA LEU A 447 -18.68 -17.24 -11.13
C LEU A 447 -19.36 -16.21 -12.03
N ASN A 448 -20.57 -15.81 -11.66
CA ASN A 448 -21.29 -14.79 -12.42
C ASN A 448 -20.86 -13.38 -12.01
N LYS A 449 -21.30 -12.40 -12.80
CA LYS A 449 -20.98 -10.99 -12.59
C LYS A 449 -21.37 -10.47 -11.21
N ASN A 450 -22.49 -10.94 -10.64
CA ASN A 450 -22.95 -10.52 -9.32
C ASN A 450 -22.04 -11.01 -8.19
N GLN A 451 -21.42 -12.16 -8.38
CA GLN A 451 -20.47 -12.72 -7.43
C GLN A 451 -19.09 -12.04 -7.55
N ILE A 452 -18.60 -11.80 -8.77
CA ILE A 452 -17.32 -11.09 -9.00
C ILE A 452 -17.36 -9.68 -8.38
N PHE A 453 -18.51 -9.01 -8.46
CA PHE A 453 -18.66 -7.62 -8.02
C PHE A 453 -19.40 -7.44 -6.70
N SER A 454 -19.61 -8.53 -5.98
CA SER A 454 -20.32 -8.55 -4.72
C SER A 454 -19.68 -7.65 -3.64
N PRO A 455 -20.47 -6.88 -2.86
CA PRO A 455 -19.97 -6.14 -1.70
C PRO A 455 -19.44 -7.07 -0.59
N TYR A 456 -19.78 -8.36 -0.65
CA TYR A 456 -19.29 -9.39 0.27
C TYR A 456 -17.84 -9.81 -0.01
N ASN A 457 -17.25 -9.43 -1.15
CA ASN A 457 -15.88 -9.84 -1.45
C ASN A 457 -14.90 -9.23 -0.43
N ALA A 458 -14.09 -10.08 0.17
CA ALA A 458 -13.09 -9.70 1.16
C ALA A 458 -11.70 -9.65 0.56
N SER A 459 -10.83 -8.89 1.21
CA SER A 459 -9.40 -9.11 1.10
C SER A 459 -8.89 -10.06 2.18
N VAL A 460 -7.90 -10.90 1.88
CA VAL A 460 -7.23 -11.77 2.86
C VAL A 460 -5.90 -11.15 3.27
N TYR A 461 -5.72 -10.98 4.57
CA TYR A 461 -4.41 -10.73 5.15
C TYR A 461 -3.85 -12.06 5.66
N ILE A 462 -2.64 -12.41 5.22
CA ILE A 462 -1.95 -13.59 5.72
C ILE A 462 -0.89 -13.15 6.73
N PRO A 463 -1.12 -13.39 8.04
CA PRO A 463 -0.11 -13.09 9.04
C PRO A 463 1.07 -14.06 8.92
N GLU A 464 2.02 -13.94 9.83
CA GLU A 464 3.14 -14.86 9.86
C GLU A 464 2.67 -16.29 10.17
N LEU A 465 2.72 -17.19 9.18
CA LEU A 465 2.43 -18.61 9.34
C LEU A 465 3.69 -19.45 9.09
N GLU A 466 3.81 -20.58 9.79
CA GLU A 466 4.84 -21.57 9.47
C GLU A 466 4.40 -22.44 8.29
N ARG A 467 5.37 -22.99 7.55
CA ARG A 467 5.08 -23.86 6.40
C ARG A 467 4.19 -25.05 6.76
N ARG A 468 4.38 -25.63 7.95
CA ARG A 468 3.59 -26.76 8.44
C ARG A 468 2.09 -26.42 8.59
N ASN A 469 1.76 -25.14 8.79
CA ASN A 469 0.39 -24.68 9.01
C ASN A 469 -0.39 -24.55 7.69
N ILE A 470 0.29 -24.54 6.53
CA ILE A 470 -0.37 -24.48 5.22
C ILE A 470 -1.28 -25.68 5.01
N GLY A 471 -0.84 -26.88 5.42
CA GLY A 471 -1.62 -28.11 5.25
C GLY A 471 -2.95 -28.12 6.01
N GLU A 472 -3.13 -27.20 6.96
CA GLU A 472 -4.35 -27.06 7.75
C GLU A 472 -5.32 -26.03 7.19
N ILE A 473 -4.86 -25.22 6.24
CA ILE A 473 -5.71 -24.30 5.51
C ILE A 473 -6.43 -25.10 4.42
N ARG A 474 -7.73 -25.31 4.61
CA ARG A 474 -8.57 -25.97 3.60
C ARG A 474 -8.87 -24.98 2.47
N ASN A 475 -9.21 -25.49 1.28
CA ASN A 475 -9.64 -24.71 0.12
C ASN A 475 -10.93 -23.89 0.32
N SER A 476 -11.44 -23.80 1.55
CA SER A 476 -12.69 -23.15 1.92
C SER A 476 -12.52 -21.68 2.32
N ILE A 477 -11.41 -21.00 1.98
CA ILE A 477 -11.20 -19.58 2.38
C ILE A 477 -12.37 -18.70 1.96
N ASN A 478 -12.84 -18.85 0.72
CA ASN A 478 -14.00 -18.14 0.20
C ASN A 478 -15.27 -18.49 1.01
N GLU A 479 -15.49 -19.76 1.34
CA GLU A 479 -16.64 -20.21 2.14
C GLU A 479 -16.59 -19.68 3.58
N GLU A 480 -15.45 -19.83 4.26
CA GLU A 480 -15.21 -19.40 5.66
C GLU A 480 -15.30 -17.88 5.82
N SER A 481 -14.82 -17.14 4.82
CA SER A 481 -14.93 -15.68 4.77
C SER A 481 -16.27 -15.20 4.21
N LYS A 482 -17.17 -16.11 3.81
CA LYS A 482 -18.45 -15.80 3.14
C LYS A 482 -18.25 -14.83 1.97
N SER A 483 -17.21 -15.09 1.19
CA SER A 483 -16.74 -14.30 0.06
C SER A 483 -16.81 -15.14 -1.22
N PHE A 484 -17.18 -14.57 -2.35
CA PHE A 484 -17.13 -15.31 -3.63
C PHE A 484 -15.74 -15.25 -4.26
N LEU A 485 -15.02 -14.16 -4.00
CA LEU A 485 -13.67 -13.91 -4.45
C LEU A 485 -12.91 -13.25 -3.30
N THR A 486 -11.76 -13.80 -2.95
CA THR A 486 -10.91 -13.23 -1.90
C THR A 486 -9.58 -12.79 -2.49
N SER A 487 -9.18 -11.53 -2.32
CA SER A 487 -7.92 -11.02 -2.88
C SER A 487 -6.91 -10.61 -1.80
N GLY A 488 -5.62 -10.67 -2.06
CA GLY A 488 -4.63 -10.15 -1.10
C GLY A 488 -3.20 -10.48 -1.49
N GLY A 489 -2.25 -10.14 -0.62
CA GLY A 489 -0.84 -10.49 -0.83
C GLY A 489 0.00 -9.41 -1.49
N TYR A 490 -0.57 -8.46 -2.23
CA TYR A 490 0.27 -7.38 -2.75
C TYR A 490 0.84 -6.56 -1.60
N LYS A 491 2.18 -6.43 -1.59
CA LYS A 491 2.97 -5.75 -0.56
C LYS A 491 2.88 -6.44 0.82
N GLU A 492 2.91 -7.78 0.81
CA GLU A 492 2.95 -8.61 2.01
C GLU A 492 4.20 -9.51 2.07
N PHE A 493 4.58 -9.88 3.30
CA PHE A 493 5.56 -10.95 3.54
C PHE A 493 4.84 -12.27 3.76
N ARG A 494 5.20 -13.29 2.97
CA ARG A 494 4.60 -14.62 3.02
C ARG A 494 5.52 -15.59 3.72
N THR A 495 5.33 -15.76 5.03
CA THR A 495 6.30 -16.48 5.86
C THR A 495 6.15 -18.00 5.75
N PHE A 496 5.05 -18.51 5.25
CA PHE A 496 4.88 -19.95 5.09
C PHE A 496 5.72 -20.52 3.93
N TYR A 497 6.29 -19.67 3.08
CA TYR A 497 7.34 -20.08 2.12
C TYR A 497 8.72 -20.17 2.77
N THR A 498 8.90 -19.64 3.99
CA THR A 498 10.19 -19.58 4.71
C THR A 498 10.55 -20.92 5.37
N ASN A 499 11.83 -21.13 5.63
CA ASN A 499 12.38 -22.24 6.42
C ASN A 499 13.57 -21.72 7.25
N ASP A 500 14.31 -22.58 7.95
CA ASP A 500 15.43 -22.16 8.80
C ASP A 500 16.53 -21.37 8.05
N LYS A 501 16.65 -21.61 6.74
CA LYS A 501 17.60 -20.93 5.85
C LYS A 501 16.98 -19.75 5.11
N LEU A 502 15.70 -19.81 4.78
CA LEU A 502 15.00 -18.81 3.99
C LEU A 502 14.14 -17.97 4.91
N THR A 503 14.42 -16.69 5.10
CA THR A 503 13.80 -15.91 6.17
C THR A 503 12.84 -14.83 5.70
N GLN A 504 12.81 -14.51 4.41
CA GLN A 504 11.85 -13.56 3.86
C GLN A 504 11.37 -14.05 2.51
N ALA A 505 10.07 -13.84 2.28
CA ALA A 505 9.40 -14.18 1.06
C ALA A 505 8.48 -13.00 0.70
N VAL A 506 9.01 -12.04 -0.07
CA VAL A 506 8.24 -10.88 -0.54
C VAL A 506 7.27 -11.32 -1.63
N HIS A 507 6.02 -10.96 -1.47
CA HIS A 507 4.97 -11.24 -2.44
C HIS A 507 4.71 -10.01 -3.32
N TYR A 508 5.20 -10.03 -4.56
CA TYR A 508 5.15 -8.87 -5.48
C TYR A 508 3.84 -8.71 -6.24
N GLY A 509 2.96 -9.71 -6.18
CA GLY A 509 1.69 -9.72 -6.88
C GLY A 509 0.49 -9.69 -5.95
N GLU A 510 -0.67 -9.62 -6.55
CA GLU A 510 -1.95 -9.84 -5.88
C GLU A 510 -2.41 -11.27 -6.17
N ASP A 511 -2.71 -12.02 -5.12
CA ASP A 511 -3.40 -13.30 -5.22
C ASP A 511 -4.90 -13.05 -5.25
N VAL A 512 -5.62 -13.70 -6.16
CA VAL A 512 -7.07 -13.64 -6.26
C VAL A 512 -7.61 -15.06 -6.21
N LEU A 513 -8.17 -15.43 -5.05
CA LEU A 513 -8.71 -16.74 -4.75
C LEU A 513 -10.11 -16.88 -5.33
N VAL A 514 -10.25 -17.82 -6.26
CA VAL A 514 -11.44 -18.10 -7.05
C VAL A 514 -11.51 -19.59 -7.36
N PRO A 515 -12.69 -20.12 -7.79
CA PRO A 515 -12.81 -21.53 -8.16
C PRO A 515 -11.82 -21.96 -9.25
N THR A 516 -11.44 -23.23 -9.24
CA THR A 516 -10.64 -23.85 -10.33
C THR A 516 -11.42 -23.79 -11.64
N ASP A 517 -10.70 -23.91 -12.76
CA ASP A 517 -11.26 -23.90 -14.12
C ASP A 517 -11.93 -22.58 -14.55
N LEU A 518 -11.98 -21.57 -13.68
CA LEU A 518 -12.50 -20.26 -14.03
C LEU A 518 -11.65 -19.66 -15.17
N PRO A 519 -12.22 -19.38 -16.35
CA PRO A 519 -11.45 -18.87 -17.48
C PRO A 519 -10.96 -17.44 -17.26
N LEU A 520 -9.75 -17.18 -17.73
CA LEU A 520 -9.14 -15.84 -17.78
C LEU A 520 -9.12 -15.35 -19.22
N LYS A 521 -9.54 -14.10 -19.41
CA LYS A 521 -9.58 -13.45 -20.72
C LYS A 521 -8.67 -12.24 -20.79
N THR A 522 -8.13 -11.97 -21.96
CA THR A 522 -7.41 -10.72 -22.22
C THR A 522 -8.37 -9.56 -22.03
N PHE A 523 -7.91 -8.51 -21.35
CA PHE A 523 -8.72 -7.34 -21.02
C PHE A 523 -8.46 -6.14 -21.93
N ALA A 524 -7.45 -6.26 -22.78
CA ALA A 524 -7.08 -5.33 -23.82
C ALA A 524 -6.40 -6.11 -24.94
N LYS A 525 -6.14 -5.45 -26.08
CA LYS A 525 -5.21 -6.01 -27.07
C LYS A 525 -3.87 -6.27 -26.39
N SER A 526 -3.35 -7.48 -26.54
CA SER A 526 -2.21 -7.97 -25.77
C SER A 526 -1.15 -8.61 -26.66
N LYS A 527 0.10 -8.54 -26.24
CA LYS A 527 1.22 -9.29 -26.82
C LYS A 527 1.62 -10.39 -25.84
N LEU A 528 1.42 -11.64 -26.22
CA LEU A 528 1.91 -12.79 -25.47
C LEU A 528 3.43 -12.87 -25.61
N LEU A 529 4.14 -12.64 -24.51
CA LEU A 529 5.62 -12.67 -24.47
C LEU A 529 6.16 -14.07 -24.18
N GLY A 530 5.35 -14.92 -23.56
CA GLY A 530 5.71 -16.29 -23.23
C GLY A 530 4.65 -16.95 -22.36
N ALA A 531 4.51 -18.27 -22.50
CA ALA A 531 3.65 -19.06 -21.65
C ALA A 531 4.27 -20.45 -21.42
N TYR A 532 4.34 -20.88 -20.17
CA TYR A 532 4.96 -22.14 -19.82
C TYR A 532 4.48 -22.67 -18.49
N TYR A 533 4.58 -23.99 -18.35
CA TYR A 533 4.35 -24.75 -17.14
C TYR A 533 5.68 -25.30 -16.64
N LEU A 534 6.03 -24.93 -15.41
CA LEU A 534 7.13 -25.53 -14.68
C LEU A 534 6.55 -26.46 -13.61
N PRO A 535 6.75 -27.79 -13.71
CA PRO A 535 6.27 -28.73 -12.70
C PRO A 535 6.80 -28.41 -11.30
N ASN A 536 5.95 -28.60 -10.30
CA ASN A 536 6.27 -28.35 -8.90
C ASN A 536 6.54 -29.68 -8.19
N GLN A 537 7.31 -29.65 -7.10
CA GLN A 537 7.63 -30.85 -6.30
C GLN A 537 6.57 -31.12 -5.21
N GLY A 538 5.76 -30.11 -4.86
CA GLY A 538 4.66 -30.22 -3.92
C GLY A 538 3.80 -28.95 -3.88
N PRO A 539 2.72 -28.93 -3.05
CA PRO A 539 1.91 -27.73 -2.82
C PRO A 539 2.75 -26.57 -2.28
N ALA A 540 2.46 -25.34 -2.71
CA ALA A 540 3.18 -24.14 -2.29
C ALA A 540 4.71 -24.18 -2.53
N GLU A 541 5.16 -24.85 -3.61
CA GLU A 541 6.58 -25.02 -3.97
C GLU A 541 6.95 -24.52 -5.37
N GLY A 542 6.01 -23.89 -6.10
CA GLY A 542 6.37 -23.31 -7.39
C GLY A 542 5.30 -22.44 -7.99
N ILE A 543 5.56 -22.03 -9.24
CA ILE A 543 4.74 -21.07 -9.97
C ILE A 543 3.68 -21.77 -10.85
N GLY A 544 3.81 -23.08 -11.06
CA GLY A 544 2.95 -23.83 -11.99
C GLY A 544 2.98 -23.21 -13.38
N THR A 545 1.80 -22.99 -13.96
CA THR A 545 1.67 -22.38 -15.29
C THR A 545 1.69 -20.86 -15.18
N THR A 546 2.57 -20.24 -15.97
CA THR A 546 2.75 -18.80 -16.08
C THR A 546 2.44 -18.33 -17.50
N VAL A 547 1.71 -17.23 -17.62
CA VAL A 547 1.45 -16.51 -18.87
C VAL A 547 1.90 -15.06 -18.70
N ALA A 548 2.72 -14.56 -19.63
CA ALA A 548 3.20 -13.18 -19.65
C ALA A 548 2.56 -12.39 -20.80
N LEU A 549 1.78 -11.36 -20.47
CA LEU A 549 1.10 -10.49 -21.43
C LEU A 549 1.64 -9.07 -21.32
N GLN A 550 2.04 -8.47 -22.44
CA GLN A 550 2.30 -7.04 -22.54
C GLN A 550 1.06 -6.33 -23.10
N VAL A 551 0.67 -5.23 -22.45
CA VAL A 551 -0.44 -4.37 -22.88
C VAL A 551 0.07 -2.94 -22.96
N ASP A 552 -0.19 -2.26 -24.08
CA ASP A 552 0.15 -0.84 -24.21
C ASP A 552 -0.79 0.00 -23.35
N VAL A 553 -0.28 1.06 -22.70
CA VAL A 553 -1.08 1.89 -21.78
C VAL A 553 -2.26 2.57 -22.49
N LYS A 554 -2.13 2.85 -23.79
CA LYS A 554 -3.21 3.37 -24.63
C LYS A 554 -4.40 2.41 -24.72
N ASP A 555 -4.16 1.10 -24.71
CA ASP A 555 -5.19 0.06 -24.90
C ASP A 555 -5.86 -0.35 -23.57
N LEU A 556 -5.33 0.08 -22.43
CA LEU A 556 -5.96 -0.14 -21.12
C LEU A 556 -7.23 0.70 -20.98
N GLU A 557 -8.37 0.05 -20.74
CA GLU A 557 -9.66 0.72 -20.51
C GLU A 557 -9.88 1.16 -19.06
N ILE A 558 -8.84 1.69 -18.42
CA ILE A 558 -8.93 2.32 -17.09
C ILE A 558 -9.13 3.83 -17.22
N SER A 559 -9.57 4.49 -16.14
CA SER A 559 -9.80 5.93 -16.15
C SER A 559 -8.54 6.74 -16.52
N GLN A 560 -8.73 7.89 -17.17
CA GLN A 560 -7.60 8.77 -17.53
C GLN A 560 -6.87 9.31 -16.28
N GLU A 561 -7.61 9.57 -15.20
CA GLU A 561 -7.05 9.94 -13.90
C GLU A 561 -6.11 8.85 -13.37
N THR A 562 -6.51 7.58 -13.44
CA THR A 562 -5.66 6.44 -13.05
C THR A 562 -4.40 6.37 -13.90
N LYS A 563 -4.50 6.58 -15.22
CA LYS A 563 -3.33 6.61 -16.12
C LYS A 563 -2.38 7.75 -15.75
N ASP A 564 -2.91 8.94 -15.49
CA ASP A 564 -2.11 10.13 -15.20
C ASP A 564 -1.42 10.06 -13.83
N LYS A 565 -2.08 9.43 -12.86
CA LYS A 565 -1.55 9.23 -11.50
C LYS A 565 -0.49 8.13 -11.43
N TYR A 566 -0.74 6.98 -12.04
CA TYR A 566 0.06 5.78 -11.81
C TYR A 566 0.91 5.33 -13.01
N LEU A 567 0.51 5.68 -14.24
CA LEU A 567 1.13 5.18 -15.49
C LEU A 567 1.74 6.31 -16.34
N ARG A 568 1.99 7.47 -15.73
CA ARG A 568 2.70 8.57 -16.39
C ARG A 568 4.09 8.10 -16.81
N ASN A 569 4.50 8.40 -18.05
CA ASN A 569 5.76 7.94 -18.65
C ASN A 569 5.92 6.41 -18.73
N VAL A 570 4.81 5.67 -18.71
CA VAL A 570 4.76 4.23 -18.97
C VAL A 570 4.15 4.04 -20.36
N ASP A 571 4.86 3.33 -21.24
CA ASP A 571 4.37 3.03 -22.59
C ASP A 571 3.52 1.75 -22.60
N ALA A 572 3.94 0.75 -21.82
CA ALA A 572 3.28 -0.54 -21.72
C ALA A 572 3.44 -1.13 -20.32
N VAL A 573 2.62 -2.12 -19.99
CA VAL A 573 2.70 -2.88 -18.75
C VAL A 573 2.76 -4.36 -19.09
N VAL A 574 3.67 -5.10 -18.45
CA VAL A 574 3.71 -6.56 -18.53
C VAL A 574 3.07 -7.15 -17.30
N PHE A 575 2.09 -7.99 -17.55
CA PHE A 575 1.37 -8.76 -16.56
C PHE A 575 1.87 -10.20 -16.56
N PHE A 576 2.21 -10.72 -15.38
CA PHE A 576 2.44 -12.14 -15.17
C PHE A 576 1.22 -12.72 -14.47
N PHE A 577 0.58 -13.70 -15.10
CA PHE A 577 -0.49 -14.50 -14.53
C PHE A 577 0.07 -15.88 -14.19
N ILE A 578 0.04 -16.23 -12.91
CA ILE A 578 0.68 -17.42 -12.34
C ILE A 578 -0.40 -18.32 -11.70
N HIS A 579 -0.08 -19.59 -11.48
CA HIS A 579 -0.96 -20.60 -10.90
C HIS A 579 -2.12 -21.02 -11.81
N LEU A 580 -1.88 -21.02 -13.13
CA LEU A 580 -2.87 -21.42 -14.12
C LEU A 580 -2.84 -22.93 -14.40
N ASP A 581 -3.89 -23.44 -15.04
CA ASP A 581 -3.97 -24.80 -15.53
C ASP A 581 -3.05 -25.01 -16.75
N ASN A 582 -2.14 -25.97 -16.66
CA ASN A 582 -1.16 -26.28 -17.69
C ASN A 582 -1.80 -26.85 -18.96
N ASN A 583 -2.98 -27.48 -18.84
CA ASN A 583 -3.70 -28.03 -19.99
C ASN A 583 -4.21 -26.93 -20.93
N LYS A 584 -4.26 -25.68 -20.46
CA LYS A 584 -4.71 -24.53 -21.26
C LYS A 584 -3.60 -23.89 -22.10
N LEU A 585 -2.34 -24.31 -21.97
CA LEU A 585 -1.24 -23.79 -22.79
C LEU A 585 -1.49 -23.99 -24.29
N ALA A 586 -2.15 -25.09 -24.68
CA ALA A 586 -2.47 -25.38 -26.07
C ALA A 586 -3.41 -24.35 -26.72
N LEU A 587 -4.19 -23.59 -25.93
CA LEU A 587 -5.02 -22.48 -26.42
C LEU A 587 -4.16 -21.35 -27.01
N LEU A 588 -2.92 -21.23 -26.52
CA LEU A 588 -2.02 -20.14 -26.88
C LEU A 588 -1.13 -20.48 -28.08
N GLY A 589 -1.01 -21.76 -28.45
CA GLY A 589 -0.24 -22.22 -29.59
C GLY A 589 0.23 -23.66 -29.45
N GLN A 590 1.08 -24.11 -30.37
CA GLN A 590 1.73 -25.41 -30.26
C GLN A 590 2.62 -25.45 -29.02
N THR A 591 2.66 -26.56 -28.31
CA THR A 591 3.50 -26.72 -27.12
C THR A 591 4.72 -27.57 -27.42
N ALA A 592 5.80 -27.31 -26.69
CA ALA A 592 7.03 -28.09 -26.73
C ALA A 592 7.56 -28.31 -25.30
N GLN A 593 8.47 -29.27 -25.14
CA GLN A 593 9.10 -29.58 -23.86
C GLN A 593 10.58 -29.19 -23.86
N VAL A 594 11.06 -28.74 -22.72
CA VAL A 594 12.47 -28.42 -22.50
C VAL A 594 12.87 -28.73 -21.06
N GLU A 595 14.07 -29.25 -20.87
CA GLU A 595 14.64 -29.44 -19.54
C GLU A 595 15.04 -28.07 -18.94
N GLN A 596 14.63 -27.79 -17.71
CA GLN A 596 14.92 -26.55 -16.98
C GLN A 596 15.50 -26.86 -15.60
N GLY A 597 16.54 -26.15 -15.21
CA GLY A 597 17.21 -26.30 -13.91
C GLY A 597 18.67 -26.71 -14.05
N ASP A 598 19.34 -26.87 -12.91
CA ASP A 598 20.73 -27.36 -12.87
C ASP A 598 20.75 -28.89 -12.96
N LYS A 599 21.93 -29.47 -13.23
CA LYS A 599 22.13 -30.93 -13.42
C LYS A 599 21.50 -31.82 -12.33
N ASN A 600 21.33 -31.30 -11.11
CA ASN A 600 20.84 -32.06 -9.96
C ASN A 600 19.34 -31.82 -9.65
N ASN A 601 18.67 -30.86 -10.30
CA ASN A 601 17.29 -30.46 -10.01
C ASN A 601 16.51 -30.12 -11.28
N SER A 602 16.85 -30.73 -12.41
CA SER A 602 16.20 -30.44 -13.68
C SER A 602 14.77 -30.97 -13.73
N ARG A 603 13.90 -30.24 -14.43
CA ARG A 603 12.47 -30.55 -14.59
C ARG A 603 12.10 -30.39 -16.05
N ILE A 604 11.23 -31.26 -16.56
CA ILE A 604 10.68 -31.14 -17.91
C ILE A 604 9.60 -30.05 -17.87
N ALA A 605 9.91 -28.88 -18.38
CA ALA A 605 8.95 -27.79 -18.54
C ALA A 605 8.23 -27.92 -19.88
N THR A 606 6.95 -27.52 -19.91
CA THR A 606 6.17 -27.39 -21.14
C THR A 606 5.99 -25.91 -21.46
N TYR A 607 6.18 -25.49 -22.70
CA TYR A 607 6.03 -24.09 -23.11
C TYR A 607 5.34 -23.96 -24.46
N VAL A 608 4.79 -22.78 -24.75
CA VAL A 608 4.23 -22.46 -26.06
C VAL A 608 5.37 -22.14 -27.03
N LYS A 609 5.51 -22.96 -28.06
CA LYS A 609 6.55 -22.86 -29.09
C LYS A 609 6.33 -21.59 -29.93
N ASP A 610 7.43 -21.06 -30.47
CA ASP A 610 7.47 -19.93 -31.41
C ASP A 610 6.99 -18.57 -30.85
N VAL A 611 6.70 -18.50 -29.56
CA VAL A 611 6.37 -17.27 -28.84
C VAL A 611 7.54 -16.84 -27.94
N SER A 612 7.96 -15.58 -28.06
CA SER A 612 9.00 -15.00 -27.20
C SER A 612 8.80 -13.50 -27.04
N PRO A 613 9.53 -12.83 -26.14
CA PRO A 613 9.43 -11.37 -26.06
C PRO A 613 9.99 -10.67 -27.32
N THR A 614 10.86 -11.31 -28.09
CA THR A 614 11.37 -10.82 -29.38
C THR A 614 10.47 -11.18 -30.57
N ASN A 615 9.65 -12.22 -30.44
CA ASN A 615 8.63 -12.64 -31.39
C ASN A 615 7.30 -12.89 -30.67
N PRO A 616 6.62 -11.83 -30.18
CA PRO A 616 5.41 -11.99 -29.40
C PRO A 616 4.22 -12.33 -30.30
N LYS A 617 3.27 -13.11 -29.77
CA LYS A 617 1.99 -13.39 -30.44
C LYS A 617 0.95 -12.35 -30.04
N GLU A 618 0.29 -11.71 -31.00
CA GLU A 618 -0.83 -10.80 -30.71
C GLU A 618 -2.07 -11.58 -30.31
N LEU A 619 -2.77 -11.09 -29.29
CA LEU A 619 -4.05 -11.60 -28.81
C LEU A 619 -5.05 -10.45 -28.79
N GLU A 620 -6.22 -10.67 -29.39
CA GLU A 620 -7.32 -9.71 -29.34
C GLU A 620 -7.93 -9.64 -27.93
N LYS A 621 -8.61 -8.54 -27.62
CA LYS A 621 -9.35 -8.39 -26.36
C LYS A 621 -10.42 -9.48 -26.22
N ASN A 622 -10.67 -9.93 -24.99
CA ASN A 622 -11.59 -11.01 -24.61
C ASN A 622 -11.18 -12.42 -25.08
N THR A 623 -9.96 -12.60 -25.58
CA THR A 623 -9.43 -13.93 -25.89
C THR A 623 -9.16 -14.70 -24.60
N ILE A 624 -9.69 -15.92 -24.47
CA ILE A 624 -9.34 -16.80 -23.34
C ILE A 624 -7.87 -17.21 -23.47
N PHE A 625 -7.07 -16.90 -22.46
CA PHE A 625 -5.63 -17.19 -22.46
C PHE A 625 -5.22 -18.23 -21.41
N GLY A 626 -6.13 -18.62 -20.52
CA GLY A 626 -5.86 -19.60 -19.47
C GLY A 626 -7.09 -19.86 -18.60
N ALA A 627 -6.91 -20.69 -17.58
CA ALA A 627 -7.90 -20.92 -16.53
C ALA A 627 -7.18 -21.15 -15.19
N ILE A 628 -7.90 -20.96 -14.09
CA ILE A 628 -7.36 -21.19 -12.74
C ILE A 628 -6.98 -22.65 -12.56
N GLY A 629 -5.74 -22.91 -12.16
CA GLY A 629 -5.25 -24.27 -11.95
C GLY A 629 -5.77 -24.91 -10.66
N HIS A 630 -5.82 -26.25 -10.65
CA HIS A 630 -6.08 -27.03 -9.46
C HIS A 630 -4.85 -27.07 -8.55
N MET A 631 -5.02 -27.40 -7.27
CA MET A 631 -3.88 -27.57 -6.36
C MET A 631 -2.83 -28.57 -6.87
N SER A 632 -3.24 -29.58 -7.63
CA SER A 632 -2.36 -30.59 -8.21
C SER A 632 -1.41 -30.04 -9.29
N ASN A 633 -1.76 -28.93 -9.95
CA ASN A 633 -0.99 -28.41 -11.09
C ASN A 633 -0.68 -26.90 -11.04
N ASN A 634 -1.29 -26.16 -10.12
CA ASN A 634 -1.10 -24.71 -10.04
C ASN A 634 0.19 -24.31 -9.32
N GLY A 635 0.77 -25.17 -8.47
CA GLY A 635 1.98 -24.89 -7.68
C GLY A 635 1.82 -23.96 -6.49
N GLY A 636 0.64 -23.35 -6.37
CA GLY A 636 0.23 -22.51 -5.26
C GLY A 636 -0.24 -23.32 -4.06
N TRP A 637 -0.76 -22.61 -3.06
CA TRP A 637 -1.26 -23.17 -1.81
C TRP A 637 -2.78 -23.39 -1.80
N SER A 638 -3.50 -22.75 -2.71
CA SER A 638 -4.95 -22.83 -2.93
C SER A 638 -5.25 -22.52 -4.41
N PRO A 639 -6.43 -22.83 -4.99
CA PRO A 639 -6.84 -22.28 -6.27
C PRO A 639 -6.91 -20.75 -6.26
N HIS A 640 -6.06 -20.11 -7.06
CA HIS A 640 -6.02 -18.66 -7.25
C HIS A 640 -5.28 -18.32 -8.54
N VAL A 641 -5.42 -17.08 -8.99
CA VAL A 641 -4.46 -16.47 -9.92
C VAL A 641 -3.57 -15.52 -9.12
N HIS A 642 -2.28 -15.57 -9.36
CA HIS A 642 -1.33 -14.58 -8.87
C HIS A 642 -0.96 -13.63 -10.01
N ILE A 643 -1.09 -12.33 -9.77
CA ILE A 643 -0.95 -11.28 -10.78
C ILE A 643 0.17 -10.34 -10.38
N GLU A 644 1.20 -10.22 -11.21
CA GLU A 644 2.21 -9.17 -11.08
C GLU A 644 2.13 -8.19 -12.25
N ALA A 645 2.39 -6.91 -12.01
CA ALA A 645 2.41 -5.88 -13.05
C ALA A 645 3.73 -5.10 -13.01
N TYR A 646 4.37 -4.97 -14.18
CA TYR A 646 5.65 -4.25 -14.33
C TYR A 646 5.59 -3.24 -15.46
N PRO A 647 6.03 -1.99 -15.24
CA PRO A 647 5.96 -0.97 -16.25
C PRO A 647 7.12 -1.13 -17.25
N ILE A 648 6.86 -0.80 -18.51
CA ILE A 648 7.83 -0.68 -19.58
C ILE A 648 7.82 0.76 -20.08
N ARG A 649 9.03 1.27 -20.32
CA ARG A 649 9.26 2.55 -20.99
C ARG A 649 10.25 2.35 -22.12
N TYR A 650 9.98 3.03 -23.23
CA TYR A 650 10.83 3.08 -24.39
C TYR A 650 11.37 4.50 -24.63
N GLU A 651 12.53 4.58 -25.26
CA GLU A 651 13.15 5.80 -25.74
C GLU A 651 13.45 5.66 -27.23
N ILE A 652 13.48 6.78 -27.95
CA ILE A 652 13.96 6.80 -29.32
C ILE A 652 15.44 7.19 -29.28
N LYS A 653 16.32 6.28 -29.66
CA LYS A 653 17.76 6.54 -29.86
C LYS A 653 18.07 6.22 -31.32
N ASP A 654 18.64 7.18 -32.05
CA ASP A 654 18.99 7.04 -33.47
C ASP A 654 17.84 6.54 -34.36
N GLY A 655 16.63 7.08 -34.14
CA GLY A 655 15.42 6.70 -34.89
C GLY A 655 14.84 5.31 -34.53
N LYS A 656 15.44 4.59 -33.57
CA LYS A 656 14.98 3.27 -33.14
C LYS A 656 14.37 3.31 -31.74
N LYS A 657 13.26 2.59 -31.58
CA LYS A 657 12.62 2.36 -30.28
C LYS A 657 13.45 1.36 -29.48
N VAL A 658 14.03 1.81 -28.38
CA VAL A 658 14.84 1.01 -27.46
C VAL A 658 14.27 1.08 -26.04
N PHE A 659 14.56 0.10 -25.19
CA PHE A 659 14.16 0.18 -23.79
C PHE A 659 14.85 1.35 -23.09
N ALA A 660 14.08 2.14 -22.33
CA ALA A 660 14.64 3.21 -21.53
C ALA A 660 15.46 2.61 -20.38
N GLU A 661 16.67 3.11 -20.16
CA GLU A 661 17.53 2.64 -19.06
C GLU A 661 17.12 3.25 -17.71
N LYS A 662 16.48 4.42 -17.73
CA LYS A 662 16.02 5.15 -16.55
C LYS A 662 14.49 5.22 -16.53
N PHE A 663 13.90 4.80 -15.40
CA PHE A 663 12.48 4.96 -15.16
C PHE A 663 12.23 6.27 -14.41
N LEU A 664 11.30 7.04 -14.95
CA LEU A 664 10.91 8.36 -14.46
C LEU A 664 9.72 8.26 -13.48
N ASN A 665 9.71 7.22 -12.64
CA ASN A 665 8.68 7.08 -11.60
C ASN A 665 9.11 7.84 -10.33
N GLN A 666 8.13 8.22 -9.52
CA GLN A 666 8.09 9.39 -8.63
C GLN A 666 8.93 9.30 -7.35
N LYS A 667 9.52 8.15 -7.02
CA LYS A 667 10.44 7.94 -5.89
C LYS A 667 11.88 7.56 -6.33
N TYR A 668 12.17 7.64 -7.65
CA TYR A 668 13.18 6.79 -8.32
C TYR A 668 14.24 7.51 -9.16
N LEU A 669 14.49 8.79 -8.94
CA LEU A 669 15.46 9.54 -9.77
C LEU A 669 16.92 9.32 -9.34
N LEU A 670 17.23 8.17 -8.72
CA LEU A 670 18.57 7.81 -8.31
C LEU A 670 19.19 6.92 -9.40
N GLU A 671 20.17 7.51 -10.06
CA GLU A 671 20.85 7.15 -11.30
C GLU A 671 21.42 5.72 -11.44
N SER A 672 21.29 4.85 -10.44
CA SER A 672 22.10 3.62 -10.34
C SER A 672 21.34 2.30 -10.27
N GLN A 673 20.03 2.23 -10.52
CA GLN A 673 19.32 0.95 -10.54
C GLN A 673 19.20 0.39 -11.96
N SER A 674 20.33 -0.13 -12.46
CA SER A 674 20.53 -0.77 -13.77
C SER A 674 19.72 -2.07 -14.00
N LYS A 675 18.69 -2.34 -13.22
CA LYS A 675 17.92 -3.58 -13.25
C LYS A 675 16.41 -3.30 -13.28
N ILE A 676 15.95 -2.64 -14.35
CA ILE A 676 14.54 -2.75 -14.75
C ILE A 676 14.24 -4.24 -14.88
N ARG A 677 13.17 -4.72 -14.24
CA ARG A 677 13.02 -6.17 -14.08
C ARG A 677 12.57 -6.87 -15.34
N ILE A 678 12.08 -6.20 -16.38
CA ILE A 678 12.14 -6.75 -17.75
C ILE A 678 13.27 -6.05 -18.47
N ALA A 679 14.48 -6.20 -17.92
CA ALA A 679 15.68 -5.73 -18.58
C ALA A 679 15.76 -6.41 -19.94
N PRO A 680 16.30 -5.72 -20.96
CA PRO A 680 16.65 -6.34 -22.24
C PRO A 680 17.36 -7.69 -22.05
N SER A 681 18.26 -7.79 -21.06
CA SER A 681 18.96 -9.04 -20.74
C SER A 681 18.04 -10.24 -20.42
N ARG A 682 16.88 -10.05 -19.79
CA ARG A 682 15.93 -11.16 -19.53
C ARG A 682 15.16 -11.56 -20.78
N ILE A 683 14.88 -10.57 -21.65
CA ILE A 683 14.27 -10.80 -22.96
C ILE A 683 15.23 -11.58 -23.85
N ASP A 684 16.49 -11.13 -23.92
CA ASP A 684 17.55 -11.70 -24.73
C ASP A 684 17.97 -13.10 -24.25
N GLU A 685 17.87 -13.36 -22.94
CA GLU A 685 18.20 -14.67 -22.36
C GLU A 685 17.06 -15.70 -22.44
N TYR A 686 15.81 -15.28 -22.70
CA TYR A 686 14.66 -16.21 -22.78
C TYR A 686 14.84 -17.21 -23.92
N ILE A 687 15.30 -16.74 -25.08
CA ILE A 687 15.77 -17.57 -26.20
C ILE A 687 17.19 -17.13 -26.54
N LYS A 688 18.18 -17.96 -26.19
CA LYS A 688 19.58 -17.71 -26.51
C LYS A 688 20.07 -18.66 -27.59
N VAL A 689 20.83 -18.17 -28.55
CA VAL A 689 21.54 -19.04 -29.50
C VAL A 689 22.92 -19.36 -28.94
N ASN A 690 23.29 -20.64 -28.91
CA ASN A 690 24.61 -21.07 -28.45
C ASN A 690 25.67 -20.94 -29.55
N LYS A 691 26.94 -21.27 -29.25
CA LYS A 691 28.05 -21.18 -30.22
C LYS A 691 27.93 -22.14 -31.41
N GLN A 692 26.97 -23.06 -31.40
CA GLN A 692 26.67 -24.00 -32.49
C GLN A 692 25.34 -23.69 -33.18
N ASP A 693 24.88 -22.43 -33.11
CA ASP A 693 23.61 -21.96 -33.69
C ASP A 693 22.34 -22.68 -33.21
N LYS A 694 22.41 -23.40 -32.09
CA LYS A 694 21.26 -24.07 -31.47
C LYS A 694 20.55 -23.12 -30.50
N GLN A 695 19.24 -22.98 -30.65
CA GLN A 695 18.39 -22.27 -29.69
C GLN A 695 18.36 -23.01 -28.34
N ILE A 696 18.61 -22.26 -27.27
CA ILE A 696 18.48 -22.64 -25.86
C ILE A 696 17.33 -21.82 -25.29
N ILE A 697 16.32 -22.51 -24.77
CA ILE A 697 15.16 -21.90 -24.11
C ILE A 697 15.42 -21.85 -22.61
N GLN A 698 15.38 -20.65 -22.01
CA GLN A 698 15.57 -20.45 -20.58
C GLN A 698 14.32 -19.80 -19.97
N LEU A 699 13.30 -20.62 -19.74
CA LEU A 699 11.97 -20.17 -19.30
C LEU A 699 12.03 -19.37 -17.98
N THR A 700 12.89 -19.80 -17.05
CA THR A 700 13.08 -19.15 -15.74
C THR A 700 13.66 -17.75 -15.86
N LYS A 701 14.26 -17.36 -16.98
CA LYS A 701 14.74 -15.98 -17.20
C LYS A 701 13.60 -15.00 -17.33
N LEU A 702 12.51 -15.37 -18.01
CA LEU A 702 11.32 -14.53 -18.12
C LEU A 702 10.56 -14.43 -16.79
N LYS A 703 10.47 -15.52 -16.00
CA LYS A 703 10.01 -15.49 -14.60
C LYS A 703 10.49 -16.75 -13.82
N ALA A 704 11.38 -16.54 -12.86
CA ALA A 704 11.99 -17.65 -12.10
C ALA A 704 11.18 -18.08 -10.87
N ALA A 705 10.51 -17.14 -10.19
CA ALA A 705 9.81 -17.38 -8.93
C ALA A 705 8.73 -16.33 -8.69
N GLY A 706 7.61 -16.73 -8.08
CA GLY A 706 6.52 -15.84 -7.63
C GLY A 706 6.88 -15.06 -6.35
N VAL A 707 7.96 -15.45 -5.66
CA VAL A 707 8.39 -14.87 -4.39
C VAL A 707 9.91 -14.70 -4.39
N GLN A 708 10.41 -13.58 -3.88
CA GLN A 708 11.85 -13.41 -3.68
C GLN A 708 12.27 -13.88 -2.29
N ALA A 709 13.22 -14.80 -2.32
CA ALA A 709 13.84 -15.40 -1.16
C ALA A 709 14.99 -14.55 -0.60
N ALA A 710 15.01 -14.29 0.72
CA ALA A 710 16.20 -13.81 1.43
C ALA A 710 16.67 -14.86 2.45
N PHE A 711 17.98 -15.07 2.57
CA PHE A 711 18.54 -16.09 3.46
C PHE A 711 18.75 -15.56 4.89
N SER A 712 18.63 -16.43 5.90
CA SER A 712 19.05 -16.13 7.27
C SER A 712 20.53 -15.78 7.29
N LYS A 713 20.87 -14.77 8.10
CA LYS A 713 22.23 -14.50 8.51
C LYS A 713 22.34 -14.83 9.99
N GLU A 714 23.46 -15.40 10.40
CA GLU A 714 23.81 -15.55 11.81
C GLU A 714 23.68 -14.20 12.53
N ILE A 715 23.16 -14.22 13.77
CA ILE A 715 23.12 -13.03 14.61
C ILE A 715 24.36 -13.03 15.45
N ASN A 716 25.15 -11.98 15.31
CA ASN A 716 26.32 -11.75 16.12
C ASN A 716 25.98 -10.81 17.30
N LEU A 717 26.74 -10.96 18.37
CA LEU A 717 26.81 -9.99 19.46
C LEU A 717 27.21 -8.64 18.89
N VAL A 718 26.66 -7.58 19.47
CA VAL A 718 26.97 -6.20 19.10
C VAL A 718 27.68 -5.46 20.23
N ASP A 719 28.48 -4.46 19.87
CA ASP A 719 29.02 -3.50 20.84
C ASP A 719 27.95 -2.45 21.25
N ASN A 720 28.32 -1.49 22.10
CA ASN A 720 27.42 -0.43 22.55
C ASN A 720 26.99 0.56 21.45
N SER A 721 27.67 0.55 20.30
CA SER A 721 27.31 1.31 19.09
C SER A 721 26.42 0.49 18.14
N GLY A 722 26.05 -0.73 18.55
CA GLY A 722 25.24 -1.64 17.76
C GLY A 722 26.00 -2.26 16.59
N LYS A 723 27.33 -2.17 16.52
CA LYS A 723 28.15 -2.80 15.46
C LYS A 723 28.42 -4.27 15.78
N ASP A 724 28.45 -5.07 14.73
CA ASP A 724 28.71 -6.51 14.79
C ASP A 724 30.14 -6.81 15.29
N THR A 725 30.25 -7.64 16.34
CA THR A 725 31.54 -8.06 16.94
C THR A 725 32.14 -9.32 16.29
N LYS A 726 31.47 -9.89 15.28
CA LYS A 726 31.73 -11.17 14.59
C LYS A 726 31.66 -12.41 15.48
N LYS A 727 31.17 -12.26 16.72
CA LYS A 727 30.93 -13.38 17.64
C LYS A 727 29.45 -13.72 17.60
N LEU A 728 29.11 -14.98 17.35
CA LEU A 728 27.72 -15.44 17.34
C LEU A 728 27.02 -15.14 18.69
N ASP A 729 25.84 -14.55 18.64
CA ASP A 729 24.92 -14.44 19.77
C ASP A 729 24.16 -15.77 19.88
N THR A 730 24.78 -16.75 20.54
CA THR A 730 24.21 -18.10 20.76
C THR A 730 22.95 -18.08 21.61
N GLN A 731 22.66 -16.97 22.27
CA GLN A 731 21.50 -16.78 23.14
C GLN A 731 20.35 -16.11 22.41
N PHE A 732 20.56 -15.58 21.20
CA PHE A 732 19.49 -15.06 20.37
C PHE A 732 18.60 -16.21 19.86
N LYS A 733 17.52 -16.47 20.59
CA LYS A 733 16.43 -17.38 20.20
C LYS A 733 15.29 -16.67 19.45
N GLY A 734 15.54 -15.47 18.93
CA GLY A 734 14.50 -14.64 18.31
C GLY A 734 13.82 -15.32 17.13
N TYR A 735 12.48 -15.25 17.10
CA TYR A 735 11.65 -15.88 16.08
C TYR A 735 12.03 -15.40 14.69
N LYS A 736 12.65 -16.31 13.93
CA LYS A 736 13.02 -16.21 12.52
C LYS A 736 13.96 -15.05 12.24
N ASN A 737 15.15 -15.42 11.80
CA ASN A 737 16.29 -14.54 11.57
C ASN A 737 16.08 -13.68 10.30
N ARG A 738 15.01 -12.88 10.24
CA ARG A 738 14.55 -12.21 9.02
C ARG A 738 15.38 -11.00 8.68
N ASP A 739 15.71 -10.87 7.40
CA ASP A 739 16.50 -9.75 6.92
C ASP A 739 15.61 -8.49 6.83
N TYR A 740 15.61 -7.70 7.91
CA TYR A 740 14.94 -6.39 7.98
C TYR A 740 15.76 -5.26 7.35
N THR A 741 16.83 -5.56 6.60
CA THR A 741 17.72 -4.50 6.09
C THR A 741 17.03 -3.58 5.09
N LYS A 742 16.07 -4.10 4.32
CA LYS A 742 15.22 -3.32 3.42
C LYS A 742 13.77 -3.43 3.86
N SER A 743 13.07 -2.29 3.88
CA SER A 743 11.63 -2.29 4.05
C SER A 743 10.96 -2.97 2.84
N ILE A 744 9.72 -3.43 2.99
CA ILE A 744 8.97 -3.94 1.84
C ILE A 744 8.84 -2.88 0.74
N ASP A 745 8.65 -1.62 1.12
CA ASP A 745 8.60 -0.49 0.21
C ASP A 745 9.88 -0.39 -0.63
N ASP A 746 11.05 -0.47 0.01
CA ASP A 746 12.35 -0.44 -0.69
C ASP A 746 12.48 -1.58 -1.72
N LEU A 747 11.91 -2.74 -1.42
CA LEU A 747 11.93 -3.91 -2.31
C LEU A 747 10.99 -3.72 -3.51
N PHE A 748 9.77 -3.24 -3.28
CA PHE A 748 8.84 -2.88 -4.36
C PHE A 748 9.38 -1.76 -5.23
N ILE A 749 10.09 -0.82 -4.61
CA ILE A 749 10.84 0.23 -5.26
C ILE A 749 11.89 -0.39 -6.18
N GLU A 750 12.84 -1.14 -5.63
CA GLU A 750 13.90 -1.77 -6.40
C GLU A 750 13.37 -2.62 -7.57
N LYS A 751 12.21 -3.26 -7.42
CA LYS A 751 11.61 -4.11 -8.45
C LYS A 751 10.67 -3.38 -9.41
N GLN A 752 10.31 -2.13 -9.13
CA GLN A 752 9.31 -1.36 -9.87
C GLN A 752 8.00 -2.16 -10.07
N ALA A 753 7.60 -2.94 -9.07
CA ALA A 753 6.35 -3.68 -9.11
C ALA A 753 5.18 -2.71 -8.90
N LEU A 754 4.24 -2.68 -9.84
CA LEU A 754 3.00 -1.91 -9.73
C LEU A 754 1.96 -2.71 -8.97
N ASP A 755 1.05 -2.01 -8.29
CA ASP A 755 -0.13 -2.61 -7.68
C ASP A 755 -1.10 -3.12 -8.76
N PRO A 756 -1.38 -4.43 -8.84
CA PRO A 756 -2.36 -4.96 -9.79
C PRO A 756 -3.76 -4.34 -9.62
N ASN A 757 -4.10 -3.83 -8.43
CA ASN A 757 -5.38 -3.17 -8.18
C ASN A 757 -5.51 -1.81 -8.86
N ILE A 758 -4.42 -1.23 -9.40
CA ILE A 758 -4.50 -0.08 -10.33
C ILE A 758 -5.35 -0.44 -11.57
N PHE A 759 -5.32 -1.71 -11.98
CA PHE A 759 -5.95 -2.19 -13.21
C PHE A 759 -7.25 -2.94 -12.93
N PHE A 760 -7.23 -3.89 -11.99
CA PHE A 760 -8.32 -4.85 -11.81
C PHE A 760 -9.25 -4.54 -10.63
N GLN A 761 -8.81 -3.70 -9.68
CA GLN A 761 -9.59 -3.24 -8.52
C GLN A 761 -10.32 -4.38 -7.77
N PHE A 762 -9.58 -5.40 -7.37
CA PHE A 762 -10.11 -6.47 -6.51
C PHE A 762 -10.28 -5.98 -5.07
N ARG A 763 -9.39 -5.09 -4.63
CA ARG A 763 -9.44 -4.37 -3.34
C ARG A 763 -8.83 -2.97 -3.45
N ASP A 764 -9.08 -2.17 -2.43
CA ASP A 764 -8.40 -0.91 -2.12
C ASP A 764 -7.85 -0.95 -0.68
N ASP A 765 -7.28 0.16 -0.21
CA ASP A 765 -6.75 0.29 1.15
C ASP A 765 -7.84 0.23 2.23
N LYS A 766 -9.06 0.63 1.89
CA LYS A 766 -10.23 0.63 2.78
C LYS A 766 -11.00 -0.70 2.77
N SER A 767 -10.69 -1.62 1.86
CA SER A 767 -11.48 -2.83 1.66
C SER A 767 -11.51 -3.69 2.92
N SER A 768 -12.67 -4.29 3.18
CA SER A 768 -12.89 -5.18 4.31
C SER A 768 -11.93 -6.38 4.22
N ARG A 769 -11.39 -6.81 5.37
CA ARG A 769 -10.34 -7.83 5.43
C ARG A 769 -10.76 -9.02 6.27
N VAL A 770 -10.18 -10.17 5.98
CA VAL A 770 -10.19 -11.36 6.83
C VAL A 770 -8.76 -11.80 7.09
N ARG A 771 -8.49 -12.16 8.34
CA ARG A 771 -7.21 -12.78 8.72
C ARG A 771 -7.25 -14.27 8.48
N LEU A 772 -6.24 -14.80 7.79
CA LEU A 772 -6.24 -16.23 7.45
C LEU A 772 -6.25 -17.14 8.68
N ASP A 773 -5.56 -16.77 9.77
CA ASP A 773 -5.55 -17.49 11.05
C ASP A 773 -6.85 -17.34 11.87
N ASN A 774 -7.69 -16.34 11.58
CA ASN A 774 -9.05 -16.23 12.11
C ASN A 774 -10.02 -17.19 11.41
N LEU A 775 -9.76 -17.53 10.15
CA LEU A 775 -10.57 -18.49 9.40
C LEU A 775 -10.27 -19.93 9.81
N PHE A 776 -8.99 -20.25 10.08
CA PHE A 776 -8.53 -21.62 10.36
C PHE A 776 -7.85 -21.74 11.72
N THR A 777 -8.64 -21.82 12.79
CA THR A 777 -8.14 -21.91 14.18
C THR A 777 -7.21 -23.10 14.45
N LYS A 778 -7.27 -24.19 13.67
CA LYS A 778 -6.29 -25.29 13.80
C LYS A 778 -4.90 -24.86 13.34
N ALA A 779 -4.82 -24.14 12.22
CA ALA A 779 -3.57 -23.55 11.72
C ALA A 779 -2.95 -22.55 12.71
N LYS A 780 -3.69 -22.14 13.75
CA LYS A 780 -3.28 -21.29 14.87
C LYS A 780 -2.80 -22.06 16.10
N GLN A 781 -3.16 -23.34 16.25
CA GLN A 781 -2.75 -24.18 17.39
C GLN A 781 -1.35 -24.78 17.20
N ASN A 782 -0.87 -24.83 15.96
CA ASN A 782 0.42 -25.39 15.56
C ASN A 782 1.42 -24.33 15.07
N SER A 783 1.08 -23.03 15.05
CA SER A 783 2.06 -21.92 15.06
C SER A 783 2.60 -21.78 16.47
#